data_AF-A0A5M3YUW3-F1
#
_entry.id   AF-A0A5M3YUW3-F1
#
_cell.length_a   1.000
_cell.length_b   1.000
_cell.length_c   1.000
_cell.angle_alpha   90.00
_cell.angle_beta   90.00
_cell.angle_gamma   90.00
#
_symmetry.space_group_name_H-M   'P 1'
#
loop_
_entity.id
_entity.type
_entity.pdbx_description
1 polymer ?
#
loop_
_entity_poly.entity_id
_entity_poly.type
_entity_poly.pdbx_seq_one_letter_code
_entity_poly.pdbx_strand_id
1 'polypeptide(L)'
;MSIKRALSKIVPKSDLDTTSPAPSRHSTQSSSSGFSPRRSILAGFLRDRGDISSSEEVSDDSSSTGALSKNQQKRLARQQRRQERSRLSGEYRQSEDSEHRREDVANALREETAEMKARYGTLPLVQSRTRSGELRTSFDTISKDMVGKEIFFTARLHVVRRMSAKLVFLVFRQQLVTFQGVLHEEPGVKSIAMVQWAEHLRIGSIVQVRGTIRAPQVPVLGCTIHDVELAVDAIHVVVNREEPVPFSVYEAEIRSPEEERVEGRRSHIPDRVRLANRLLDLRTPTSQSIFRIQSAVGNLFRTALDEQGFIEIHTPKLQGSATESGASVFSVNYFGRDAFLAQSPQLAKQMAIAADFGRVYEIGAVFRAENSNTHRHLTEYTGLDIEMAIEEHYHEMLDVLDAVIKNILQGVYGRYRREVEIIKQQFPSEDVVWLEKTPIIRFVDGIKMLNDSGWRDEDGNLLPEDEDLHTRDEIRLGELVKEKYGTDYYIIDKFPVGARPFYAMPDPDDSRFTNSFDIFIRGQEIVSGGQRIHDPRMLEENMRRNGINPDSMEEYMEGFEWGAPPHAGAGVGLERLVMLLLKLGNIRLASLFHRDPKSFPAKPPTLQLRHPESSTMEPAWLRDRIGPVAPSQEHLQPLEHLVANYGDATATSWGDERFKIWRDMGTGAAIAYVPSTSHYAVIPGDPLCDPRQYNRVITQFLQWLRRETKYKPIWLLCSPQVEAILGEKLGWRSMSCIAEERVDPSRNQAASDGEIARKIRHAENEGVKLVSLNQGEMVSDKIREQIDQRIQDWLSNRKGTQVHLSEIRPWHDSEHRWYFYAVDKSGTICAFVALATLSPRYGMQVKYSFDFPGAPNGVIEHIVTHAIQTAARSGVKSLTFGAGATTTLTPGHNMHGPKIKVLQRTYEALAKQFHLVRKSEFRAKLGAQDEPLYISYPPHGLGSKGIRAVLHFFED
;
A
#
# COMPACT_ATOMS: atom_id res chain seq x y z
N MET A 1 -32.00 -49.77 -6.31
CA MET A 1 -33.42 -49.58 -5.93
C MET A 1 -33.82 -48.23 -6.54
N SER A 2 -34.79 -48.06 -7.45
CA SER A 2 -36.18 -48.58 -7.51
C SER A 2 -36.97 -48.12 -6.27
N ILE A 3 -38.12 -47.45 -6.31
CA ILE A 3 -39.26 -47.37 -7.27
C ILE A 3 -39.75 -45.89 -7.31
N LYS A 4 -40.14 -45.17 -8.39
CA LYS A 4 -41.02 -45.34 -9.58
C LYS A 4 -42.49 -44.83 -9.36
N ARG A 5 -42.91 -43.83 -10.19
CA ARG A 5 -44.31 -43.60 -10.68
C ARG A 5 -45.37 -43.05 -9.68
N ALA A 6 -46.52 -42.45 -10.07
CA ALA A 6 -47.14 -42.26 -11.41
C ALA A 6 -48.28 -41.19 -11.48
N LEU A 7 -48.58 -40.70 -12.70
CA LEU A 7 -49.93 -40.32 -13.24
C LEU A 7 -50.65 -39.06 -12.66
N SER A 8 -51.61 -38.39 -13.34
CA SER A 8 -52.22 -38.56 -14.69
C SER A 8 -52.85 -37.27 -15.29
N LYS A 9 -52.78 -37.16 -16.63
CA LYS A 9 -53.78 -36.66 -17.62
C LYS A 9 -54.79 -35.53 -17.27
N ILE A 10 -54.93 -34.56 -18.19
CA ILE A 10 -56.21 -34.14 -18.81
C ILE A 10 -55.94 -33.46 -20.19
N VAL A 11 -56.90 -33.60 -21.12
CA VAL A 11 -57.00 -33.04 -22.51
C VAL A 11 -58.47 -33.23 -22.96
N PRO A 12 -58.98 -32.70 -24.10
CA PRO A 12 -58.55 -31.60 -24.98
C PRO A 12 -59.69 -30.60 -25.32
N LYS A 13 -59.44 -29.62 -26.22
CA LYS A 13 -60.18 -29.30 -27.49
C LYS A 13 -59.66 -27.95 -28.07
N SER A 14 -59.32 -27.77 -29.35
CA SER A 14 -59.99 -27.97 -30.66
C SER A 14 -60.85 -26.74 -31.08
N ASP A 15 -61.00 -26.31 -32.35
CA ASP A 15 -60.80 -26.94 -33.68
C ASP A 15 -60.53 -25.90 -34.82
N LEU A 16 -59.81 -26.31 -35.89
CA LEU A 16 -60.06 -26.10 -37.37
C LEU A 16 -60.28 -24.65 -37.94
N ASP A 17 -60.25 -24.28 -39.24
CA ASP A 17 -59.78 -24.79 -40.57
C ASP A 17 -59.92 -23.61 -41.60
N THR A 18 -59.54 -23.59 -42.90
CA THR A 18 -58.73 -24.39 -43.86
C THR A 18 -58.36 -23.46 -45.06
N THR A 19 -57.40 -23.83 -45.93
CA THR A 19 -57.54 -23.96 -47.41
C THR A 19 -56.19 -24.12 -48.14
N SER A 20 -56.19 -24.68 -49.36
CA SER A 20 -55.01 -24.95 -50.22
C SER A 20 -55.42 -24.96 -51.71
N PRO A 21 -54.51 -24.86 -52.72
CA PRO A 21 -53.70 -26.00 -53.16
C PRO A 21 -52.28 -25.66 -53.75
N ALA A 22 -51.59 -26.68 -54.27
CA ALA A 22 -50.26 -26.65 -54.92
C ALA A 22 -50.40 -26.84 -56.48
N PRO A 23 -49.36 -27.12 -57.32
CA PRO A 23 -47.92 -27.28 -57.07
C PRO A 23 -46.93 -26.70 -58.13
N SER A 24 -45.63 -26.55 -57.80
CA SER A 24 -44.49 -27.08 -58.60
C SER A 24 -43.13 -26.83 -57.92
N ARG A 25 -42.10 -27.61 -58.30
CA ARG A 25 -40.77 -27.69 -57.67
C ARG A 25 -39.87 -26.51 -58.05
N HIS A 26 -39.16 -25.90 -57.10
CA HIS A 26 -37.68 -25.94 -56.99
C HIS A 26 -37.16 -25.10 -55.80
N SER A 27 -35.84 -25.22 -55.53
CA SER A 27 -35.03 -24.55 -54.50
C SER A 27 -35.25 -25.01 -53.05
N THR A 28 -34.15 -25.24 -52.36
CA THR A 28 -34.07 -25.66 -50.95
C THR A 28 -33.75 -24.47 -50.05
N GLN A 29 -34.62 -24.18 -49.08
CA GLN A 29 -34.26 -23.38 -47.91
C GLN A 29 -34.85 -24.00 -46.64
N SER A 30 -34.07 -24.06 -45.57
CA SER A 30 -34.47 -24.58 -44.26
C SER A 30 -34.13 -23.58 -43.16
N SER A 31 -35.03 -22.63 -42.94
CA SER A 31 -35.12 -21.82 -41.73
C SER A 31 -35.82 -22.61 -40.60
N SER A 32 -35.60 -22.35 -39.32
CA SER A 32 -34.48 -21.65 -38.67
C SER A 32 -34.51 -21.91 -37.16
N SER A 33 -33.59 -22.70 -36.63
CA SER A 33 -33.38 -22.89 -35.18
C SER A 33 -31.88 -22.92 -34.86
N GLY A 34 -31.17 -21.89 -35.32
CA GLY A 34 -29.71 -21.82 -35.28
C GLY A 34 -29.14 -21.55 -33.89
N PHE A 35 -28.94 -22.60 -33.10
CA PHE A 35 -28.02 -22.56 -31.95
C PHE A 35 -26.62 -22.17 -32.46
N SER A 36 -26.12 -20.98 -32.09
CA SER A 36 -24.86 -20.42 -32.61
C SER A 36 -23.63 -21.22 -32.13
N PRO A 37 -22.87 -21.89 -33.02
CA PRO A 37 -21.81 -22.81 -32.62
C PRO A 37 -20.43 -22.14 -32.68
N ARG A 38 -19.96 -21.50 -31.58
CA ARG A 38 -18.63 -20.84 -31.58
C ARG A 38 -17.87 -20.78 -30.24
N ARG A 39 -17.78 -21.93 -29.53
CA ARG A 39 -16.76 -22.16 -28.49
C ARG A 39 -16.05 -23.52 -28.67
N SER A 40 -15.42 -23.73 -29.83
CA SER A 40 -14.64 -24.95 -30.13
C SER A 40 -13.52 -24.72 -31.15
N ILE A 41 -12.56 -23.84 -30.82
CA ILE A 41 -11.31 -23.67 -31.62
C ILE A 41 -10.06 -23.64 -30.72
N LEU A 42 -10.09 -22.97 -29.56
CA LEU A 42 -8.94 -23.00 -28.62
C LEU A 42 -8.60 -24.41 -28.08
N ALA A 43 -9.53 -25.35 -28.08
CA ALA A 43 -9.31 -26.72 -27.62
C ALA A 43 -8.49 -27.60 -28.58
N GLY A 44 -8.22 -27.14 -29.82
CA GLY A 44 -7.58 -27.96 -30.86
C GLY A 44 -6.05 -27.84 -30.96
N PHE A 45 -5.44 -26.75 -30.47
CA PHE A 45 -4.07 -26.37 -30.86
C PHE A 45 -2.96 -26.70 -29.84
N LEU A 46 -3.30 -27.29 -28.68
CA LEU A 46 -2.34 -27.68 -27.64
C LEU A 46 -2.46 -29.17 -27.27
N ARG A 47 -2.45 -30.03 -28.30
CA ARG A 47 -2.30 -31.48 -28.15
C ARG A 47 -1.17 -32.03 -29.01
N ASP A 48 0.00 -32.21 -28.41
CA ASP A 48 0.67 -33.51 -28.48
C ASP A 48 1.10 -33.92 -27.06
N ARG A 49 0.93 -35.21 -26.76
CA ARG A 49 1.13 -35.99 -25.51
C ARG A 49 1.29 -35.21 -24.18
N GLY A 50 0.48 -35.43 -23.15
CA GLY A 50 -0.49 -36.51 -22.94
C GLY A 50 -0.28 -37.20 -21.59
N ASP A 51 -1.02 -36.72 -20.59
CA ASP A 51 -1.71 -37.51 -19.56
C ASP A 51 -0.98 -38.62 -18.80
N ILE A 52 -0.74 -38.38 -17.50
CA ILE A 52 -1.41 -39.18 -16.45
C ILE A 52 -2.00 -38.21 -15.43
N SER A 53 -3.32 -38.01 -15.49
CA SER A 53 -4.08 -37.49 -14.34
C SER A 53 -4.35 -38.63 -13.35
N SER A 54 -4.35 -38.33 -12.06
CA SER A 54 -4.80 -39.24 -11.01
C SER A 54 -5.39 -38.41 -9.86
N SER A 55 -6.64 -38.01 -10.03
CA SER A 55 -7.48 -37.49 -8.95
C SER A 55 -7.84 -38.62 -7.99
N GLU A 56 -7.49 -38.48 -6.72
CA GLU A 56 -8.19 -39.15 -5.62
C GLU A 56 -8.65 -38.06 -4.65
N GLU A 57 -9.97 -37.86 -4.56
CA GLU A 57 -10.58 -37.21 -3.41
C GLU A 57 -10.44 -38.16 -2.22
N VAL A 58 -10.00 -37.65 -1.08
CA VAL A 58 -10.01 -38.40 0.19
C VAL A 58 -10.71 -37.55 1.22
N SER A 59 -11.85 -38.05 1.68
CA SER A 59 -12.68 -37.46 2.74
C SER A 59 -11.94 -37.43 4.08
N ASP A 60 -12.34 -36.50 4.96
CA ASP A 60 -12.06 -36.62 6.38
C ASP A 60 -12.69 -37.91 6.93
N ASP A 61 -11.86 -38.82 7.43
CA ASP A 61 -12.18 -39.66 8.59
C ASP A 61 -10.88 -40.04 9.34
N SER A 62 -11.00 -40.81 10.40
CA SER A 62 -10.25 -40.61 11.64
C SER A 62 -9.07 -41.57 11.86
N SER A 63 -8.04 -41.04 12.54
CA SER A 63 -7.05 -41.72 13.38
C SER A 63 -6.54 -43.12 13.00
N SER A 64 -5.25 -43.22 12.65
CA SER A 64 -4.33 -44.21 13.27
C SER A 64 -2.86 -43.98 12.85
N THR A 65 -1.92 -44.53 13.62
CA THR A 65 -0.47 -44.44 13.39
C THR A 65 0.05 -45.62 12.58
N GLY A 66 0.77 -45.37 11.47
CA GLY A 66 1.43 -46.42 10.68
C GLY A 66 2.61 -45.92 9.85
N ALA A 67 3.69 -46.69 9.77
CA ALA A 67 4.90 -46.33 9.02
C ALA A 67 4.90 -46.94 7.60
N LEU A 68 5.39 -46.16 6.62
CA LEU A 68 5.38 -46.53 5.19
C LEU A 68 6.26 -47.75 4.86
N SER A 69 5.77 -48.61 3.96
CA SER A 69 6.45 -49.85 3.56
C SER A 69 7.73 -49.62 2.74
N LYS A 70 8.74 -50.49 2.92
CA LYS A 70 10.01 -50.49 2.17
C LYS A 70 9.83 -50.47 0.65
N ASN A 71 8.75 -51.07 0.12
CA ASN A 71 8.46 -51.05 -1.32
C ASN A 71 7.87 -49.71 -1.80
N GLN A 72 7.03 -49.03 -1.00
CA GLN A 72 6.61 -47.65 -1.28
C GLN A 72 7.81 -46.70 -1.24
N GLN A 73 8.68 -46.82 -0.24
CA GLN A 73 9.91 -46.03 -0.13
C GLN A 73 10.82 -46.20 -1.36
N LYS A 74 11.04 -47.44 -1.83
CA LYS A 74 11.79 -47.71 -3.07
C LYS A 74 11.10 -47.11 -4.32
N ARG A 75 9.77 -47.14 -4.39
CA ARG A 75 9.01 -46.58 -5.53
C ARG A 75 9.17 -45.05 -5.58
N LEU A 76 8.99 -44.38 -4.43
CA LEU A 76 9.20 -42.93 -4.26
C LEU A 76 10.65 -42.51 -4.60
N ALA A 77 11.66 -43.19 -4.07
CA ALA A 77 13.06 -42.88 -4.35
C ALA A 77 13.42 -43.05 -5.85
N ARG A 78 12.83 -44.04 -6.53
CA ARG A 78 13.02 -44.24 -7.99
C ARG A 78 12.30 -43.18 -8.82
N GLN A 79 11.17 -42.67 -8.33
CA GLN A 79 10.41 -41.57 -8.95
C GLN A 79 11.13 -40.22 -8.78
N GLN A 80 11.63 -39.93 -7.57
CA GLN A 80 12.46 -38.76 -7.28
C GLN A 80 13.72 -38.72 -8.15
N ARG A 81 14.51 -39.81 -8.21
CA ARG A 81 15.69 -39.89 -9.10
C ARG A 81 15.35 -39.67 -10.58
N ARG A 82 14.14 -40.01 -11.03
CA ARG A 82 13.68 -39.77 -12.42
C ARG A 82 13.34 -38.30 -12.65
N GLN A 83 12.69 -37.64 -11.69
CA GLN A 83 12.44 -36.19 -11.72
C GLN A 83 13.75 -35.38 -11.62
N GLU A 84 14.66 -35.77 -10.74
CA GLU A 84 15.97 -35.14 -10.52
C GLU A 84 16.85 -35.22 -11.79
N ARG A 85 16.94 -36.40 -12.42
CA ARG A 85 17.63 -36.56 -13.71
C ARG A 85 16.94 -35.80 -14.86
N SER A 86 15.62 -35.65 -14.82
CA SER A 86 14.88 -34.82 -15.79
C SER A 86 15.14 -33.33 -15.58
N ARG A 87 15.31 -32.87 -14.34
CA ARG A 87 15.70 -31.48 -14.02
C ARG A 87 17.11 -31.19 -14.48
N LEU A 88 18.07 -32.03 -14.13
CA LEU A 88 19.47 -31.89 -14.57
C LEU A 88 19.58 -31.85 -16.10
N SER A 89 18.80 -32.67 -16.82
CA SER A 89 18.74 -32.63 -18.29
C SER A 89 18.07 -31.37 -18.88
N GLY A 90 17.23 -30.67 -18.10
CA GLY A 90 16.66 -29.38 -18.49
C GLY A 90 17.60 -28.22 -18.17
N GLU A 91 18.25 -28.27 -17.01
CA GLU A 91 19.23 -27.29 -16.55
C GLU A 91 20.47 -27.28 -17.47
N TYR A 92 20.97 -28.44 -17.93
CA TYR A 92 22.04 -28.53 -18.94
C TYR A 92 21.66 -27.93 -20.30
N ARG A 93 20.45 -28.23 -20.79
CA ARG A 93 19.96 -27.65 -22.06
C ARG A 93 19.80 -26.14 -21.96
N GLN A 94 19.42 -25.61 -20.80
CA GLN A 94 19.35 -24.16 -20.58
C GLN A 94 20.72 -23.48 -20.54
N SER A 95 21.81 -24.18 -20.16
CA SER A 95 23.17 -23.62 -20.29
C SER A 95 23.64 -23.55 -21.74
N GLU A 96 23.56 -24.64 -22.51
CA GLU A 96 23.99 -24.68 -23.93
C GLU A 96 23.23 -23.63 -24.78
N ASP A 97 21.91 -23.56 -24.59
CA ASP A 97 20.98 -22.59 -25.19
C ASP A 97 21.16 -21.14 -24.67
N SER A 98 22.05 -20.92 -23.69
CA SER A 98 22.46 -19.59 -23.22
C SER A 98 23.84 -19.17 -23.72
N GLU A 99 24.72 -20.13 -24.03
CA GLU A 99 26.06 -19.87 -24.56
C GLU A 99 26.01 -19.59 -26.07
N HIS A 100 25.29 -20.39 -26.85
CA HIS A 100 25.03 -20.08 -28.27
C HIS A 100 24.38 -18.70 -28.45
N ARG A 101 23.42 -18.33 -27.59
CA ARG A 101 22.79 -16.99 -27.63
C ARG A 101 23.77 -15.85 -27.31
N ARG A 102 24.83 -16.09 -26.54
CA ARG A 102 25.90 -15.10 -26.32
C ARG A 102 26.79 -14.95 -27.55
N GLU A 103 27.09 -16.05 -28.24
CA GLU A 103 27.83 -16.01 -29.51
C GLU A 103 27.02 -15.33 -30.62
N ASP A 104 25.74 -15.68 -30.79
CA ASP A 104 24.81 -15.03 -31.72
C ASP A 104 24.78 -13.50 -31.50
N VAL A 105 24.75 -13.05 -30.24
CA VAL A 105 24.77 -11.62 -29.89
C VAL A 105 26.14 -11.00 -30.13
N ALA A 106 27.24 -11.67 -29.78
CA ALA A 106 28.59 -11.17 -30.02
C ALA A 106 28.88 -11.03 -31.53
N ASN A 107 28.34 -11.93 -32.36
CA ASN A 107 28.42 -11.88 -33.81
C ASN A 107 27.48 -10.80 -34.38
N ALA A 108 26.23 -10.75 -33.96
CA ALA A 108 25.30 -9.69 -34.38
C ALA A 108 25.76 -8.27 -33.99
N LEU A 109 26.54 -8.11 -32.91
CA LEU A 109 27.17 -6.85 -32.53
C LEU A 109 28.44 -6.52 -33.35
N ARG A 110 29.09 -7.51 -33.97
CA ARG A 110 30.18 -7.31 -34.95
C ARG A 110 29.66 -6.95 -36.34
N GLU A 111 28.48 -7.46 -36.69
CA GLU A 111 27.80 -7.24 -37.97
C GLU A 111 26.85 -6.02 -37.96
N GLU A 112 26.71 -5.33 -36.83
CA GLU A 112 25.80 -4.21 -36.67
C GLU A 112 26.31 -2.92 -37.34
N THR A 113 25.66 -2.51 -38.43
CA THR A 113 25.97 -1.25 -39.11
C THR A 113 25.52 -0.03 -38.30
N ALA A 114 26.08 1.14 -38.58
CA ALA A 114 25.65 2.40 -37.96
C ALA A 114 24.16 2.71 -38.20
N GLU A 115 23.61 2.31 -39.35
CA GLU A 115 22.20 2.47 -39.68
C GLU A 115 21.30 1.51 -38.89
N MET A 116 21.71 0.25 -38.74
CA MET A 116 21.04 -0.72 -37.85
C MET A 116 21.07 -0.22 -36.40
N LYS A 117 22.17 0.40 -35.96
CA LYS A 117 22.29 1.01 -34.63
C LYS A 117 21.37 2.20 -34.43
N ALA A 118 21.27 3.09 -35.42
CA ALA A 118 20.46 4.31 -35.34
C ALA A 118 18.95 4.05 -35.11
N ARG A 119 18.46 2.84 -35.40
CA ARG A 119 17.06 2.42 -35.17
C ARG A 119 16.69 2.23 -33.70
N TYR A 120 17.64 2.19 -32.78
CA TYR A 120 17.34 1.95 -31.36
C TYR A 120 18.30 2.61 -30.37
N GLY A 121 17.99 2.51 -29.07
CA GLY A 121 18.80 3.10 -27.99
C GLY A 121 18.03 4.12 -27.15
N THR A 122 18.76 4.98 -26.45
CA THR A 122 18.19 6.02 -25.57
C THR A 122 18.38 7.39 -26.20
N LEU A 123 17.31 8.20 -26.26
CA LEU A 123 17.39 9.57 -26.76
C LEU A 123 18.06 10.51 -25.75
N PRO A 124 18.67 11.62 -26.20
CA PRO A 124 19.11 12.67 -25.30
C PRO A 124 17.92 13.25 -24.50
N LEU A 125 18.19 13.73 -23.28
CA LEU A 125 17.20 14.34 -22.41
C LEU A 125 16.43 15.45 -23.14
N VAL A 126 15.10 15.39 -23.10
CA VAL A 126 14.22 16.35 -23.78
C VAL A 126 14.27 17.72 -23.09
N GLN A 127 15.19 18.56 -23.55
CA GLN A 127 15.40 19.95 -23.09
C GLN A 127 14.99 20.98 -24.14
N SER A 128 13.94 20.69 -24.92
CA SER A 128 13.38 21.60 -25.96
C SER A 128 14.35 22.12 -27.02
N ARG A 129 15.53 21.50 -27.18
CA ARG A 129 16.62 21.92 -28.08
C ARG A 129 16.25 21.90 -29.57
N THR A 130 15.29 21.06 -29.96
CA THR A 130 14.84 20.87 -31.35
C THR A 130 13.33 20.70 -31.40
N ARG A 131 12.74 21.02 -32.56
CA ARG A 131 11.33 20.78 -32.89
C ARG A 131 11.27 20.18 -34.30
N SER A 132 10.96 18.89 -34.44
CA SER A 132 10.93 18.24 -35.76
C SER A 132 9.67 18.56 -36.58
N GLY A 133 8.63 19.14 -35.96
CA GLY A 133 7.32 19.38 -36.60
C GLY A 133 6.51 18.12 -36.91
N GLU A 134 7.10 16.94 -36.69
CA GLU A 134 6.56 15.66 -37.12
C GLU A 134 5.34 15.23 -36.30
N LEU A 135 4.25 14.90 -37.00
CA LEU A 135 2.98 14.51 -36.40
C LEU A 135 3.13 13.15 -35.69
N ARG A 136 2.62 13.07 -34.46
CA ARG A 136 2.56 11.82 -33.70
C ARG A 136 1.14 11.26 -33.73
N THR A 137 1.00 10.01 -34.17
CA THR A 137 -0.28 9.30 -34.25
C THR A 137 -0.83 9.02 -32.85
N SER A 138 -2.12 9.28 -32.66
CA SER A 138 -2.88 8.85 -31.47
C SER A 138 -3.42 7.43 -31.68
N PHE A 139 -3.41 6.60 -30.64
CA PHE A 139 -3.91 5.24 -30.76
C PHE A 139 -5.44 5.20 -30.97
N ASP A 140 -6.20 6.17 -30.45
CA ASP A 140 -7.64 6.29 -30.70
C ASP A 140 -7.99 6.62 -32.16
N THR A 141 -7.01 6.98 -33.01
CA THR A 141 -7.21 7.21 -34.46
C THR A 141 -6.73 6.05 -35.34
N ILE A 142 -6.28 4.93 -34.78
CA ILE A 142 -5.76 3.78 -35.55
C ILE A 142 -6.92 2.88 -35.99
N SER A 143 -7.07 2.68 -37.30
CA SER A 143 -8.08 1.79 -37.91
C SER A 143 -7.47 0.78 -38.89
N LYS A 144 -8.32 -0.16 -39.38
CA LYS A 144 -7.98 -1.11 -40.46
C LYS A 144 -7.53 -0.40 -41.74
N ASP A 145 -8.07 0.77 -42.02
CA ASP A 145 -7.82 1.60 -43.21
C ASP A 145 -6.44 2.29 -43.19
N MET A 146 -5.62 2.00 -42.16
CA MET A 146 -4.24 2.43 -42.04
C MET A 146 -3.21 1.34 -42.34
N VAL A 147 -3.62 0.10 -42.66
CA VAL A 147 -2.69 -0.96 -43.09
C VAL A 147 -1.83 -0.49 -44.27
N GLY A 148 -0.53 -0.72 -44.18
CA GLY A 148 0.48 -0.28 -45.15
C GLY A 148 1.05 1.13 -44.90
N LYS A 149 0.50 1.91 -43.97
CA LYS A 149 1.04 3.24 -43.61
C LYS A 149 2.13 3.12 -42.54
N GLU A 150 3.22 3.89 -42.67
CA GLU A 150 4.11 4.17 -41.53
C GLU A 150 3.36 5.07 -40.54
N ILE A 151 3.51 4.78 -39.25
CA ILE A 151 3.12 5.69 -38.17
C ILE A 151 4.25 5.91 -37.18
N PHE A 152 4.21 7.07 -36.53
CA PHE A 152 5.18 7.53 -35.55
C PHE A 152 4.46 7.96 -34.29
N PHE A 153 4.90 7.51 -33.11
CA PHE A 153 4.22 7.85 -31.86
C PHE A 153 5.16 7.86 -30.66
N THR A 154 4.62 8.32 -29.53
CA THR A 154 5.23 8.17 -28.21
C THR A 154 4.22 7.48 -27.29
N ALA A 155 4.64 6.42 -26.60
CA ALA A 155 3.77 5.60 -25.77
C ALA A 155 4.52 5.08 -24.54
N ARG A 156 3.80 4.52 -23.56
CA ARG A 156 4.44 3.69 -22.52
C ARG A 156 4.56 2.26 -23.02
N LEU A 157 5.71 1.65 -22.81
CA LEU A 157 5.86 0.19 -22.95
C LEU A 157 5.05 -0.47 -21.83
N HIS A 158 4.09 -1.32 -22.17
CA HIS A 158 3.10 -1.87 -21.24
C HIS A 158 3.34 -3.35 -20.91
N VAL A 159 3.72 -4.14 -21.91
CA VAL A 159 4.11 -5.56 -21.77
C VAL A 159 5.21 -5.85 -22.78
N VAL A 160 6.16 -6.71 -22.41
CA VAL A 160 7.15 -7.31 -23.32
C VAL A 160 6.93 -8.82 -23.30
N ARG A 161 6.82 -9.46 -24.47
CA ARG A 161 6.70 -10.91 -24.61
C ARG A 161 7.79 -11.43 -25.56
N ARG A 162 8.79 -12.09 -24.99
CA ARG A 162 9.87 -12.77 -25.72
C ARG A 162 9.33 -14.01 -26.41
N MET A 163 9.54 -14.14 -27.73
CA MET A 163 9.18 -15.35 -28.48
C MET A 163 10.41 -16.16 -28.87
N SER A 164 11.46 -15.50 -29.36
CA SER A 164 12.75 -16.10 -29.68
C SER A 164 13.85 -15.04 -29.64
N ALA A 165 15.11 -15.43 -29.84
CA ALA A 165 16.22 -14.47 -29.99
C ALA A 165 16.04 -13.51 -31.20
N LYS A 166 15.16 -13.85 -32.15
CA LYS A 166 14.87 -13.10 -33.39
C LYS A 166 13.48 -12.45 -33.41
N LEU A 167 12.66 -12.60 -32.36
CA LEU A 167 11.29 -12.08 -32.31
C LEU A 167 10.86 -11.69 -30.89
N VAL A 168 10.42 -10.44 -30.73
CA VAL A 168 9.79 -9.92 -29.50
C VAL A 168 8.49 -9.18 -29.84
N PHE A 169 7.43 -9.45 -29.07
CA PHE A 169 6.21 -8.66 -29.09
C PHE A 169 6.25 -7.58 -27.99
N LEU A 170 5.85 -6.37 -28.35
CA LEU A 170 5.85 -5.19 -27.48
C LEU A 170 4.43 -4.63 -27.45
N VAL A 171 3.77 -4.65 -26.30
CA VAL A 171 2.49 -3.95 -26.13
C VAL A 171 2.80 -2.52 -25.72
N PHE A 172 2.36 -1.56 -26.51
CA PHE A 172 2.41 -0.13 -26.19
C PHE A 172 1.08 0.33 -25.61
N ARG A 173 1.08 1.37 -24.77
CA ARG A 173 -0.15 2.01 -24.26
C ARG A 173 -0.09 3.54 -24.34
N GLN A 174 -1.18 4.13 -24.84
CA GLN A 174 -1.53 5.54 -24.68
C GLN A 174 -2.85 5.61 -23.89
N GLN A 175 -2.78 6.11 -22.65
CA GLN A 175 -3.94 6.22 -21.75
C GLN A 175 -4.75 4.91 -21.63
N LEU A 176 -5.96 4.86 -22.22
CA LEU A 176 -6.87 3.72 -22.24
C LEU A 176 -6.55 2.68 -23.33
N VAL A 177 -5.84 3.07 -24.39
CA VAL A 177 -5.67 2.25 -25.61
C VAL A 177 -4.34 1.51 -25.59
N THR A 178 -4.39 0.21 -25.85
CA THR A 178 -3.23 -0.67 -26.03
C THR A 178 -3.12 -1.17 -27.46
N PHE A 179 -1.88 -1.29 -27.95
CA PHE A 179 -1.55 -1.61 -29.34
C PHE A 179 -0.32 -2.53 -29.40
N GLN A 180 -0.35 -3.58 -30.22
CA GLN A 180 0.75 -4.53 -30.37
C GLN A 180 1.74 -4.08 -31.45
N GLY A 181 3.02 -4.08 -31.09
CA GLY A 181 4.14 -4.07 -32.01
C GLY A 181 4.85 -5.42 -32.08
N VAL A 182 5.32 -5.74 -33.28
CA VAL A 182 6.08 -6.93 -33.64
C VAL A 182 7.47 -6.49 -34.10
N LEU A 183 8.49 -6.76 -33.29
CA LEU A 183 9.88 -6.53 -33.66
C LEU A 183 10.53 -7.88 -33.99
N HIS A 184 10.79 -8.08 -35.27
CA HIS A 184 11.50 -9.23 -35.81
C HIS A 184 12.84 -8.81 -36.41
N GLU A 185 13.82 -9.72 -36.35
CA GLU A 185 15.09 -9.59 -37.06
C GLU A 185 14.87 -9.57 -38.58
N GLU A 186 15.64 -8.72 -39.27
CA GLU A 186 15.64 -8.59 -40.72
C GLU A 186 17.10 -8.29 -41.15
N PRO A 187 17.79 -9.22 -41.86
CA PRO A 187 19.21 -9.10 -42.16
C PRO A 187 19.58 -7.77 -42.81
N GLY A 188 20.59 -7.09 -42.26
CA GLY A 188 21.04 -5.77 -42.72
C GLY A 188 20.13 -4.58 -42.32
N VAL A 189 18.94 -4.82 -41.73
CA VAL A 189 17.96 -3.77 -41.40
C VAL A 189 17.67 -3.70 -39.89
N LYS A 190 17.35 -4.82 -39.24
CA LYS A 190 17.00 -4.92 -37.81
C LYS A 190 17.83 -6.04 -37.18
N SER A 191 18.81 -5.70 -36.35
CA SER A 191 19.76 -6.67 -35.78
C SER A 191 19.14 -7.56 -34.69
N ILE A 192 19.75 -8.74 -34.45
CA ILE A 192 19.46 -9.56 -33.26
C ILE A 192 19.73 -8.74 -31.97
N ALA A 193 20.75 -7.87 -31.99
CA ALA A 193 21.06 -6.98 -30.89
C ALA A 193 19.97 -5.93 -30.62
N MET A 194 19.25 -5.44 -31.64
CA MET A 194 18.06 -4.60 -31.49
C MET A 194 16.90 -5.36 -30.84
N VAL A 195 16.63 -6.60 -31.28
CA VAL A 195 15.59 -7.47 -30.69
C VAL A 195 15.89 -7.74 -29.21
N GLN A 196 17.12 -8.11 -28.87
CA GLN A 196 17.50 -8.39 -27.48
C GLN A 196 17.66 -7.13 -26.62
N TRP A 197 18.00 -5.97 -27.19
CA TRP A 197 17.90 -4.71 -26.45
C TRP A 197 16.44 -4.39 -26.10
N ALA A 198 15.52 -4.59 -27.06
CA ALA A 198 14.10 -4.38 -26.86
C ALA A 198 13.49 -5.36 -25.84
N GLU A 199 13.90 -6.63 -25.81
CA GLU A 199 13.39 -7.62 -24.85
C GLU A 199 13.78 -7.31 -23.39
N HIS A 200 14.87 -6.56 -23.18
CA HIS A 200 15.33 -6.12 -21.85
C HIS A 200 14.76 -4.74 -21.44
N LEU A 201 13.93 -4.10 -22.27
CA LEU A 201 13.31 -2.82 -21.93
C LEU A 201 12.33 -2.95 -20.76
N ARG A 202 12.50 -2.08 -19.76
CA ARG A 202 11.68 -2.07 -18.55
C ARG A 202 10.27 -1.56 -18.84
N ILE A 203 9.27 -2.40 -18.57
CA ILE A 203 7.83 -2.04 -18.64
C ILE A 203 7.56 -0.75 -17.84
N GLY A 204 6.83 0.18 -18.43
CA GLY A 204 6.50 1.49 -17.86
C GLY A 204 7.36 2.65 -18.36
N SER A 205 8.54 2.36 -18.94
CA SER A 205 9.36 3.32 -19.69
C SER A 205 8.57 3.97 -20.82
N ILE A 206 8.90 5.23 -21.15
CA ILE A 206 8.33 5.95 -22.28
C ILE A 206 9.23 5.72 -23.49
N VAL A 207 8.65 5.26 -24.59
CA VAL A 207 9.34 4.97 -25.85
C VAL A 207 8.74 5.78 -26.99
N GLN A 208 9.60 6.15 -27.93
CA GLN A 208 9.23 6.71 -29.23
C GLN A 208 9.45 5.61 -30.28
N VAL A 209 8.48 5.40 -31.16
CA VAL A 209 8.42 4.23 -32.04
C VAL A 209 8.02 4.66 -33.44
N ARG A 210 8.71 4.11 -34.46
CA ARG A 210 8.27 4.08 -35.86
C ARG A 210 7.89 2.65 -36.23
N GLY A 211 6.90 2.51 -37.10
CA GLY A 211 6.61 1.24 -37.71
C GLY A 211 5.50 1.29 -38.75
N THR A 212 5.44 0.25 -39.56
CA THR A 212 4.42 0.07 -40.59
C THR A 212 3.24 -0.74 -40.07
N ILE A 213 2.01 -0.24 -40.21
CA ILE A 213 0.80 -0.96 -39.78
C ILE A 213 0.54 -2.16 -40.70
N ARG A 214 0.24 -3.33 -40.11
CA ARG A 214 -0.09 -4.58 -40.82
C ARG A 214 -1.35 -5.21 -40.22
N ALA A 215 -2.00 -6.08 -40.99
CA ALA A 215 -3.04 -6.97 -40.46
C ALA A 215 -2.37 -8.15 -39.71
N PRO A 216 -2.82 -8.51 -38.50
CA PRO A 216 -2.23 -9.60 -37.73
C PRO A 216 -2.70 -10.97 -38.28
N GLN A 217 -1.91 -12.02 -38.04
CA GLN A 217 -2.30 -13.38 -38.43
C GLN A 217 -3.53 -13.91 -37.66
N VAL A 218 -3.72 -13.43 -36.43
CA VAL A 218 -4.85 -13.73 -35.54
C VAL A 218 -5.20 -12.44 -34.77
N PRO A 219 -6.49 -12.09 -34.56
CA PRO A 219 -6.86 -10.88 -33.84
C PRO A 219 -6.21 -10.78 -32.45
N VAL A 220 -5.65 -9.61 -32.13
CA VAL A 220 -4.84 -9.36 -30.94
C VAL A 220 -5.73 -9.10 -29.72
N LEU A 221 -6.35 -10.16 -29.19
CA LEU A 221 -7.27 -10.09 -28.06
C LEU A 221 -6.65 -9.54 -26.76
N GLY A 222 -5.31 -9.52 -26.65
CA GLY A 222 -4.57 -8.94 -25.52
C GLY A 222 -4.27 -7.44 -25.62
N CYS A 223 -4.78 -6.75 -26.65
CA CYS A 223 -4.74 -5.30 -26.83
C CYS A 223 -6.15 -4.77 -27.08
N THR A 224 -6.43 -3.49 -26.87
CA THR A 224 -7.74 -2.89 -27.23
C THR A 224 -7.87 -2.73 -28.75
N ILE A 225 -6.75 -2.55 -29.46
CA ILE A 225 -6.69 -2.65 -30.92
C ILE A 225 -6.42 -4.11 -31.26
N HIS A 226 -7.48 -4.85 -31.61
CA HIS A 226 -7.40 -6.27 -31.99
C HIS A 226 -7.02 -6.49 -33.46
N ASP A 227 -7.32 -5.50 -34.31
CA ASP A 227 -7.53 -5.68 -35.76
C ASP A 227 -6.31 -5.38 -36.63
N VAL A 228 -5.32 -4.67 -36.08
CA VAL A 228 -4.08 -4.28 -36.74
C VAL A 228 -2.93 -4.38 -35.73
N GLU A 229 -1.72 -4.59 -36.21
CA GLU A 229 -0.48 -4.57 -35.43
C GLU A 229 0.61 -3.76 -36.14
N LEU A 230 1.65 -3.38 -35.41
CA LEU A 230 2.76 -2.58 -35.93
C LEU A 230 3.98 -3.47 -36.22
N ALA A 231 4.46 -3.52 -37.46
CA ALA A 231 5.84 -3.94 -37.70
C ALA A 231 6.78 -2.84 -37.20
N VAL A 232 7.58 -3.12 -36.16
CA VAL A 232 8.44 -2.11 -35.54
C VAL A 232 9.70 -1.92 -36.39
N ASP A 233 9.89 -0.68 -36.86
CA ASP A 233 10.99 -0.32 -37.76
C ASP A 233 12.07 0.55 -37.07
N ALA A 234 11.71 1.24 -35.98
CA ALA A 234 12.64 1.86 -35.01
C ALA A 234 11.97 2.02 -33.63
N ILE A 235 12.75 1.95 -32.54
CA ILE A 235 12.27 2.15 -31.17
C ILE A 235 13.36 2.74 -30.25
N HIS A 236 13.10 3.92 -29.68
CA HIS A 236 14.02 4.62 -28.79
C HIS A 236 13.39 4.92 -27.43
N VAL A 237 14.17 4.85 -26.36
CA VAL A 237 13.73 5.23 -25.01
C VAL A 237 13.80 6.75 -24.85
N VAL A 238 12.67 7.36 -24.51
CA VAL A 238 12.55 8.79 -24.16
C VAL A 238 12.75 8.98 -22.65
N VAL A 239 12.19 8.08 -21.84
CA VAL A 239 12.33 8.07 -20.37
C VAL A 239 12.45 6.62 -19.90
N ASN A 240 13.60 6.27 -19.33
CA ASN A 240 13.85 4.95 -18.75
C ASN A 240 13.21 4.83 -17.35
N ARG A 241 12.87 3.61 -16.93
CA ARG A 241 12.37 3.31 -15.57
C ARG A 241 13.50 2.79 -14.69
N GLU A 242 14.17 3.69 -13.96
CA GLU A 242 15.38 3.38 -13.19
C GLU A 242 15.16 2.44 -12.00
N GLU A 243 13.97 2.47 -11.38
CA GLU A 243 13.64 1.63 -10.21
C GLU A 243 12.64 0.50 -10.52
N PRO A 244 12.59 -0.57 -9.70
CA PRO A 244 11.46 -1.49 -9.69
C PRO A 244 10.20 -0.80 -9.16
N VAL A 245 9.04 -1.20 -9.68
CA VAL A 245 7.71 -0.77 -9.18
C VAL A 245 7.05 -1.94 -8.44
N PRO A 246 6.20 -1.69 -7.43
CA PRO A 246 5.63 -2.76 -6.59
C PRO A 246 4.64 -3.68 -7.33
N PHE A 247 4.09 -3.21 -8.44
CA PHE A 247 3.28 -3.97 -9.40
C PHE A 247 3.43 -3.32 -10.79
N SER A 248 3.02 -4.00 -11.85
CA SER A 248 2.82 -3.39 -13.17
C SER A 248 1.36 -3.00 -13.37
N VAL A 249 1.12 -2.08 -14.30
CA VAL A 249 -0.26 -1.71 -14.70
C VAL A 249 -0.98 -2.86 -15.40
N TYR A 250 -0.26 -3.90 -15.84
CA TYR A 250 -0.86 -5.13 -16.36
C TYR A 250 -1.40 -5.98 -15.21
N GLU A 251 -0.57 -6.28 -14.21
CA GLU A 251 -0.96 -7.06 -13.02
C GLU A 251 -2.11 -6.42 -12.22
N ALA A 252 -2.19 -5.08 -12.19
CA ALA A 252 -3.27 -4.35 -11.50
C ALA A 252 -4.67 -4.48 -12.13
N GLU A 253 -4.77 -4.98 -13.38
CA GLU A 253 -6.05 -5.15 -14.11
C GLU A 253 -6.37 -6.63 -14.38
N ILE A 254 -5.58 -7.59 -13.86
CA ILE A 254 -5.89 -9.03 -13.89
C ILE A 254 -6.98 -9.32 -12.84
N ARG A 255 -7.95 -10.18 -13.16
CA ARG A 255 -9.19 -10.31 -12.36
C ARG A 255 -9.50 -11.70 -11.85
N SER A 256 -9.33 -12.74 -12.68
CA SER A 256 -10.09 -13.97 -12.46
C SER A 256 -9.36 -15.00 -11.58
N PRO A 257 -10.08 -15.71 -10.69
CA PRO A 257 -9.59 -16.92 -10.03
C PRO A 257 -9.26 -18.07 -11.00
N GLU A 258 -9.60 -17.95 -12.29
CA GLU A 258 -9.20 -18.88 -13.34
C GLU A 258 -7.80 -18.53 -13.89
N GLU A 259 -7.48 -17.25 -14.06
CA GLU A 259 -6.11 -16.78 -14.36
C GLU A 259 -5.13 -17.09 -13.22
N GLU A 260 -5.56 -16.97 -11.95
CA GLU A 260 -4.74 -17.35 -10.78
C GLU A 260 -4.25 -18.82 -10.83
N ARG A 261 -5.01 -19.71 -11.48
CA ARG A 261 -4.67 -21.13 -11.63
C ARG A 261 -3.59 -21.40 -12.68
N VAL A 262 -3.29 -20.44 -13.56
CA VAL A 262 -2.34 -20.64 -14.67
C VAL A 262 -0.88 -20.45 -14.23
N GLU A 263 -0.60 -19.52 -13.30
CA GLU A 263 0.78 -19.21 -12.87
C GLU A 263 1.10 -19.53 -11.39
N GLY A 264 0.11 -19.88 -10.56
CA GLY A 264 0.33 -20.28 -9.16
C GLY A 264 0.87 -19.17 -8.25
N ARG A 265 0.70 -17.91 -8.65
CA ARG A 265 0.95 -16.70 -7.86
C ARG A 265 -0.39 -16.01 -7.58
N ARG A 266 -0.57 -15.47 -6.38
CA ARG A 266 -1.68 -14.56 -6.08
C ARG A 266 -1.51 -13.30 -6.93
N SER A 267 -2.42 -13.05 -7.86
CA SER A 267 -2.26 -11.96 -8.85
C SER A 267 -3.05 -10.70 -8.49
N HIS A 268 -4.03 -10.78 -7.60
CA HIS A 268 -4.84 -9.62 -7.21
C HIS A 268 -4.06 -8.65 -6.30
N ILE A 269 -3.78 -7.44 -6.79
CA ILE A 269 -3.13 -6.37 -6.02
C ILE A 269 -4.16 -5.72 -5.06
N PRO A 270 -4.00 -5.80 -3.73
CA PRO A 270 -4.98 -5.25 -2.78
C PRO A 270 -5.09 -3.72 -2.86
N ASP A 271 -6.28 -3.16 -2.64
CA ASP A 271 -6.53 -1.72 -2.73
C ASP A 271 -5.63 -0.87 -1.82
N ARG A 272 -5.28 -1.35 -0.62
CA ARG A 272 -4.30 -0.68 0.24
C ARG A 272 -2.94 -0.49 -0.46
N VAL A 273 -2.51 -1.45 -1.28
CA VAL A 273 -1.28 -1.39 -2.07
C VAL A 273 -1.45 -0.49 -3.30
N ARG A 274 -2.63 -0.51 -3.96
CA ARG A 274 -2.98 0.39 -5.07
C ARG A 274 -2.97 1.85 -4.62
N LEU A 275 -3.69 2.16 -3.55
CA LEU A 275 -3.84 3.50 -2.95
C LEU A 275 -2.51 4.03 -2.37
N ALA A 276 -1.71 3.19 -1.71
CA ALA A 276 -0.37 3.59 -1.25
C ALA A 276 0.60 3.91 -2.42
N ASN A 277 0.31 3.44 -3.62
CA ASN A 277 1.11 3.66 -4.83
C ASN A 277 0.30 4.38 -5.93
N ARG A 278 -0.56 5.33 -5.52
CA ARG A 278 -1.60 5.95 -6.37
C ARG A 278 -1.10 6.45 -7.73
N LEU A 279 0.10 7.03 -7.82
CA LEU A 279 0.70 7.48 -9.09
C LEU A 279 0.92 6.39 -10.16
N LEU A 280 0.87 5.12 -9.76
CA LEU A 280 1.00 3.93 -10.63
C LEU A 280 -0.37 3.33 -10.94
N ASP A 281 -1.24 3.25 -9.92
CA ASP A 281 -2.64 2.84 -10.03
C ASP A 281 -3.46 3.76 -10.95
N LEU A 282 -3.29 5.09 -10.84
CA LEU A 282 -3.89 6.10 -11.73
C LEU A 282 -3.50 5.97 -13.21
N ARG A 283 -2.62 5.02 -13.57
CA ARG A 283 -2.24 4.71 -14.96
C ARG A 283 -3.04 3.53 -15.54
N THR A 284 -3.81 2.81 -14.73
CA THR A 284 -4.72 1.75 -15.16
C THR A 284 -5.82 2.32 -16.06
N PRO A 285 -6.31 1.57 -17.07
CA PRO A 285 -7.55 1.90 -17.76
C PRO A 285 -8.71 2.16 -16.79
N THR A 286 -8.89 1.32 -15.78
CA THR A 286 -9.96 1.46 -14.77
C THR A 286 -9.91 2.83 -14.06
N SER A 287 -8.81 3.20 -13.41
CA SER A 287 -8.72 4.50 -12.73
C SER A 287 -8.74 5.67 -13.72
N GLN A 288 -8.13 5.53 -14.90
CA GLN A 288 -8.21 6.53 -15.97
C GLN A 288 -9.67 6.82 -16.38
N SER A 289 -10.52 5.80 -16.43
CA SER A 289 -11.94 5.94 -16.73
C SER A 289 -12.72 6.57 -15.56
N ILE A 290 -12.44 6.20 -14.30
CA ILE A 290 -13.06 6.83 -13.11
C ILE A 290 -12.85 8.36 -13.12
N PHE A 291 -11.62 8.82 -13.38
CA PHE A 291 -11.33 10.26 -13.37
C PHE A 291 -11.81 11.02 -14.60
N ARG A 292 -12.05 10.35 -15.74
CA ARG A 292 -12.82 10.93 -16.85
C ARG A 292 -14.28 11.14 -16.47
N ILE A 293 -14.91 10.15 -15.83
CA ILE A 293 -16.29 10.26 -15.35
C ILE A 293 -16.42 11.32 -14.26
N GLN A 294 -15.49 11.42 -13.31
CA GLN A 294 -15.51 12.50 -12.31
C GLN A 294 -15.43 13.90 -12.95
N SER A 295 -14.51 14.10 -13.90
CA SER A 295 -14.42 15.35 -14.66
C SER A 295 -15.68 15.62 -15.49
N ALA A 296 -16.31 14.57 -16.03
CA ALA A 296 -17.57 14.67 -16.74
C ALA A 296 -18.73 15.08 -15.83
N VAL A 297 -18.85 14.51 -14.63
CA VAL A 297 -19.87 14.85 -13.62
C VAL A 297 -19.78 16.33 -13.25
N GLY A 298 -18.59 16.85 -12.95
CA GLY A 298 -18.40 18.28 -12.65
C GLY A 298 -18.73 19.20 -13.83
N ASN A 299 -18.52 18.76 -15.08
CA ASN A 299 -18.90 19.53 -16.26
C ASN A 299 -20.41 19.46 -16.56
N LEU A 300 -21.04 18.28 -16.38
CA LEU A 300 -22.48 18.07 -16.51
C LEU A 300 -23.25 18.91 -15.49
N PHE A 301 -22.78 18.93 -14.23
CA PHE A 301 -23.30 19.76 -13.16
C PHE A 301 -23.29 21.25 -13.53
N ARG A 302 -22.13 21.80 -13.96
CA ARG A 302 -22.05 23.20 -14.39
C ARG A 302 -22.99 23.48 -15.55
N THR A 303 -22.89 22.75 -16.66
CA THR A 303 -23.72 23.01 -17.85
C THR A 303 -25.21 22.97 -17.56
N ALA A 304 -25.68 22.03 -16.72
CA ALA A 304 -27.09 21.95 -16.34
C ALA A 304 -27.57 23.11 -15.44
N LEU A 305 -26.66 23.84 -14.79
CA LEU A 305 -26.95 25.02 -13.96
C LEU A 305 -26.73 26.33 -14.74
N ASP A 306 -25.70 26.39 -15.59
CA ASP A 306 -25.45 27.48 -16.53
C ASP A 306 -26.67 27.66 -17.47
N GLU A 307 -27.23 26.55 -17.98
CA GLU A 307 -28.47 26.52 -18.79
C GLU A 307 -29.72 26.99 -18.02
N GLN A 308 -29.66 27.03 -16.68
CA GLN A 308 -30.72 27.53 -15.78
C GLN A 308 -30.39 28.91 -15.17
N GLY A 309 -29.35 29.59 -15.67
CA GLY A 309 -29.02 30.95 -15.26
C GLY A 309 -28.38 31.09 -13.87
N PHE A 310 -27.78 30.02 -13.34
CA PHE A 310 -26.97 30.10 -12.12
C PHE A 310 -25.60 30.75 -12.38
N ILE A 311 -25.02 31.31 -11.32
CA ILE A 311 -23.70 31.95 -11.31
C ILE A 311 -22.70 31.10 -10.51
N GLU A 312 -21.55 30.76 -11.10
CA GLU A 312 -20.44 30.13 -10.36
C GLU A 312 -19.79 31.15 -9.41
N ILE A 313 -19.77 30.84 -8.11
CA ILE A 313 -19.11 31.63 -7.07
C ILE A 313 -17.90 30.89 -6.49
N HIS A 314 -16.96 31.64 -5.91
CA HIS A 314 -15.74 31.10 -5.30
C HIS A 314 -15.59 31.67 -3.89
N THR A 315 -15.77 30.84 -2.85
CA THR A 315 -15.87 31.31 -1.46
C THR A 315 -14.61 30.99 -0.64
N PRO A 316 -14.22 31.83 0.33
CA PRO A 316 -13.01 31.62 1.13
C PRO A 316 -13.13 30.35 1.97
N LYS A 317 -12.10 29.50 1.94
CA LYS A 317 -12.05 28.26 2.73
C LYS A 317 -11.36 28.42 4.09
N LEU A 318 -11.00 29.66 4.46
CA LEU A 318 -10.55 30.05 5.79
C LEU A 318 -11.63 30.93 6.42
N GLN A 319 -12.12 30.54 7.59
CA GLN A 319 -13.13 31.25 8.39
C GLN A 319 -12.52 31.73 9.71
N GLY A 320 -13.00 32.87 10.22
CA GLY A 320 -12.53 33.44 11.49
C GLY A 320 -13.06 32.74 12.75
N SER A 321 -14.08 31.88 12.61
CA SER A 321 -14.77 31.19 13.70
C SER A 321 -15.20 29.78 13.25
N ALA A 322 -15.62 28.93 14.19
CA ALA A 322 -15.94 27.52 13.98
C ALA A 322 -17.48 27.29 13.96
N THR A 323 -18.12 27.51 12.81
CA THR A 323 -19.49 28.08 12.80
C THR A 323 -20.62 27.29 12.12
N GLU A 324 -20.42 26.06 11.61
CA GLU A 324 -21.53 25.37 10.88
C GLU A 324 -22.27 24.25 11.64
N SER A 325 -21.64 23.55 12.59
CA SER A 325 -22.23 22.30 13.14
C SER A 325 -21.92 21.94 14.59
N GLY A 326 -21.05 22.69 15.28
CA GLY A 326 -20.50 22.29 16.58
C GLY A 326 -19.54 21.08 16.52
N ALA A 327 -19.42 20.40 15.37
CA ALA A 327 -18.48 19.31 15.17
C ALA A 327 -17.03 19.82 15.01
N SER A 328 -16.07 18.90 15.08
CA SER A 328 -14.64 19.21 14.94
C SER A 328 -14.31 19.95 13.62
N VAL A 329 -13.55 21.02 13.73
CA VAL A 329 -12.98 21.81 12.63
C VAL A 329 -11.45 21.70 12.61
N PHE A 330 -10.82 21.92 11.45
CA PHE A 330 -9.36 22.04 11.38
C PHE A 330 -8.94 23.48 11.69
N SER A 331 -8.21 23.69 12.79
CA SER A 331 -7.54 24.97 13.07
C SER A 331 -6.27 25.13 12.22
N VAL A 332 -6.01 26.36 11.81
CA VAL A 332 -4.85 26.83 11.05
C VAL A 332 -4.29 28.06 11.75
N ASN A 333 -2.98 28.08 12.04
CA ASN A 333 -2.35 29.29 12.58
C ASN A 333 -2.26 30.37 11.49
N TYR A 334 -3.04 31.43 11.65
CA TYR A 334 -3.16 32.54 10.72
C TYR A 334 -2.48 33.79 11.27
N PHE A 335 -1.15 33.82 11.12
CA PHE A 335 -0.25 34.89 11.61
C PHE A 335 -0.34 35.10 13.13
N GLY A 336 -0.29 34.01 13.91
CA GLY A 336 -0.37 34.08 15.37
C GLY A 336 -1.80 34.20 15.94
N ARG A 337 -2.81 34.28 15.09
CA ARG A 337 -4.24 34.09 15.43
C ARG A 337 -4.69 32.72 14.95
N ASP A 338 -5.83 32.24 15.43
CA ASP A 338 -6.49 31.07 14.86
C ASP A 338 -7.38 31.45 13.67
N ALA A 339 -7.49 30.53 12.71
CA ALA A 339 -8.50 30.49 11.66
C ALA A 339 -8.89 29.03 11.41
N PHE A 340 -10.03 28.78 10.77
CA PHE A 340 -10.57 27.42 10.60
C PHE A 340 -10.82 27.09 9.13
N LEU A 341 -10.66 25.83 8.75
CA LEU A 341 -11.06 25.36 7.42
C LEU A 341 -12.57 25.12 7.36
N ALA A 342 -13.22 25.68 6.33
CA ALA A 342 -14.67 25.66 6.17
C ALA A 342 -15.23 24.24 6.01
N GLN A 343 -16.28 23.91 6.79
CA GLN A 343 -16.94 22.59 6.75
C GLN A 343 -17.84 22.38 5.54
N SER A 344 -18.29 23.47 4.92
CA SER A 344 -18.97 23.60 3.63
C SER A 344 -18.94 25.09 3.22
N PRO A 345 -19.46 25.48 2.04
CA PRO A 345 -19.67 26.88 1.70
C PRO A 345 -21.04 27.43 2.16
N GLN A 346 -21.77 26.72 3.04
CA GLN A 346 -23.19 26.96 3.31
C GLN A 346 -23.50 28.35 3.86
N LEU A 347 -22.66 28.91 4.73
CA LEU A 347 -22.84 30.31 5.16
C LEU A 347 -22.69 31.29 3.99
N ALA A 348 -21.61 31.14 3.21
CA ALA A 348 -21.24 32.09 2.15
C ALA A 348 -22.19 32.07 0.94
N LYS A 349 -22.76 30.91 0.57
CA LYS A 349 -23.74 30.84 -0.53
C LYS A 349 -25.11 31.42 -0.14
N GLN A 350 -25.52 31.35 1.12
CA GLN A 350 -26.71 32.08 1.61
C GLN A 350 -26.47 33.60 1.63
N MET A 351 -25.28 34.05 2.06
CA MET A 351 -24.89 35.47 1.97
C MET A 351 -24.88 35.99 0.52
N ALA A 352 -24.54 35.14 -0.46
CA ALA A 352 -24.65 35.50 -1.88
C ALA A 352 -26.12 35.65 -2.33
N ILE A 353 -27.05 34.84 -1.82
CA ILE A 353 -28.50 35.01 -2.08
C ILE A 353 -29.03 36.30 -1.43
N ALA A 354 -28.58 36.64 -0.22
CA ALA A 354 -28.87 37.93 0.42
C ALA A 354 -28.24 39.14 -0.30
N ALA A 355 -27.24 38.92 -1.15
CA ALA A 355 -26.58 39.93 -1.99
C ALA A 355 -27.09 39.92 -3.44
N ASP A 356 -28.37 39.62 -3.65
CA ASP A 356 -29.10 39.65 -4.94
C ASP A 356 -28.55 38.74 -6.06
N PHE A 357 -27.66 37.78 -5.80
CA PHE A 357 -27.19 36.87 -6.86
C PHE A 357 -28.27 35.90 -7.36
N GLY A 358 -29.32 35.65 -6.56
CA GLY A 358 -30.53 34.89 -6.91
C GLY A 358 -30.35 33.38 -7.12
N ARG A 359 -29.33 32.94 -7.87
CA ARG A 359 -29.04 31.54 -8.21
C ARG A 359 -27.54 31.32 -8.27
N VAL A 360 -26.97 30.58 -7.30
CA VAL A 360 -25.51 30.39 -7.19
C VAL A 360 -25.11 28.92 -7.07
N TYR A 361 -23.92 28.58 -7.59
CA TYR A 361 -23.27 27.31 -7.31
C TYR A 361 -21.76 27.47 -7.05
N GLU A 362 -21.15 26.50 -6.38
CA GLU A 362 -19.70 26.40 -6.23
C GLU A 362 -19.22 24.95 -6.44
N ILE A 363 -18.09 24.78 -7.12
CA ILE A 363 -17.33 23.52 -7.12
C ILE A 363 -16.02 23.77 -6.35
N GLY A 364 -15.92 23.25 -5.12
CA GLY A 364 -14.87 23.66 -4.17
C GLY A 364 -14.42 22.56 -3.23
N ALA A 365 -13.29 22.81 -2.55
CA ALA A 365 -12.79 21.93 -1.49
C ALA A 365 -13.64 22.09 -0.21
N VAL A 366 -13.99 20.96 0.40
CA VAL A 366 -14.83 20.84 1.60
C VAL A 366 -14.12 19.96 2.63
N PHE A 367 -14.12 20.38 3.90
CA PHE A 367 -13.29 19.78 4.95
C PHE A 367 -14.11 19.20 6.09
N ARG A 368 -13.75 18.00 6.56
CA ARG A 368 -14.36 17.36 7.74
C ARG A 368 -13.24 16.87 8.67
N ALA A 369 -13.18 17.38 9.90
CA ALA A 369 -12.11 17.05 10.84
C ALA A 369 -12.42 15.86 11.77
N GLU A 370 -13.54 15.17 11.52
CA GLU A 370 -13.92 13.96 12.24
C GLU A 370 -12.88 12.84 12.05
N ASN A 371 -12.57 12.11 13.12
CA ASN A 371 -11.62 10.99 13.09
C ASN A 371 -12.25 9.70 12.51
N SER A 372 -12.96 9.81 11.38
CA SER A 372 -13.82 8.77 10.82
C SER A 372 -13.16 8.04 9.65
N ASN A 373 -12.37 7.00 9.95
CA ASN A 373 -11.64 6.21 8.94
C ASN A 373 -12.50 5.07 8.33
N THR A 374 -13.65 5.39 7.73
CA THR A 374 -14.54 4.42 7.06
C THR A 374 -14.18 4.25 5.57
N HIS A 375 -15.00 3.49 4.82
CA HIS A 375 -14.93 3.42 3.34
C HIS A 375 -15.81 4.48 2.63
N ARG A 376 -16.66 5.21 3.37
CA ARG A 376 -17.56 6.27 2.87
C ARG A 376 -17.01 7.68 3.08
N HIS A 377 -16.06 7.89 4.01
CA HIS A 377 -15.63 9.21 4.46
C HIS A 377 -14.22 9.61 3.98
N LEU A 378 -14.03 10.93 3.83
CA LEU A 378 -12.77 11.62 3.55
C LEU A 378 -12.70 12.87 4.45
N THR A 379 -11.50 13.35 4.76
CA THR A 379 -11.31 14.60 5.53
C THR A 379 -11.19 15.86 4.65
N GLU A 380 -10.93 15.67 3.36
CA GLU A 380 -10.92 16.68 2.29
C GLU A 380 -11.59 16.03 1.07
N TYR A 381 -12.64 16.64 0.54
CA TYR A 381 -13.38 16.18 -0.64
C TYR A 381 -13.87 17.37 -1.49
N THR A 382 -14.43 17.08 -2.67
CA THR A 382 -14.94 18.11 -3.59
C THR A 382 -16.45 18.24 -3.44
N GLY A 383 -16.91 19.37 -2.93
CA GLY A 383 -18.33 19.73 -2.92
C GLY A 383 -18.77 20.27 -4.28
N LEU A 384 -19.98 19.89 -4.69
CA LEU A 384 -20.77 20.60 -5.70
C LEU A 384 -21.97 21.19 -4.94
N ASP A 385 -21.93 22.49 -4.68
CA ASP A 385 -22.85 23.18 -3.79
C ASP A 385 -23.76 24.12 -4.57
N ILE A 386 -25.04 24.20 -4.19
CA ILE A 386 -26.06 25.06 -4.83
C ILE A 386 -26.86 25.78 -3.75
N GLU A 387 -27.26 27.02 -4.02
CA GLU A 387 -28.30 27.77 -3.31
C GLU A 387 -29.10 28.61 -4.33
N MET A 388 -30.41 28.76 -4.14
CA MET A 388 -31.26 29.65 -4.94
C MET A 388 -32.39 30.27 -4.14
N ALA A 389 -32.77 31.49 -4.50
CA ALA A 389 -34.06 32.05 -4.13
C ALA A 389 -35.22 31.20 -4.69
N ILE A 390 -36.31 31.11 -3.93
CA ILE A 390 -37.54 30.40 -4.27
C ILE A 390 -38.73 31.37 -4.18
N GLU A 391 -39.73 31.19 -5.03
CA GLU A 391 -40.88 32.11 -5.10
C GLU A 391 -42.01 31.69 -4.14
N GLU A 392 -42.35 30.39 -4.10
CA GLU A 392 -43.50 29.87 -3.35
C GLU A 392 -43.15 28.64 -2.49
N HIS A 393 -42.35 27.69 -3.00
CA HIS A 393 -42.12 26.42 -2.31
C HIS A 393 -40.75 25.80 -2.61
N TYR A 394 -40.11 25.21 -1.58
CA TYR A 394 -38.76 24.64 -1.71
C TYR A 394 -38.65 23.42 -2.64
N HIS A 395 -39.78 22.86 -3.10
CA HIS A 395 -39.80 21.87 -4.18
C HIS A 395 -39.30 22.45 -5.51
N GLU A 396 -39.28 23.78 -5.70
CA GLU A 396 -38.57 24.44 -6.81
C GLU A 396 -37.09 24.04 -6.86
N MET A 397 -36.43 23.88 -5.70
CA MET A 397 -35.05 23.37 -5.62
C MET A 397 -34.98 21.85 -5.83
N LEU A 398 -36.01 21.08 -5.43
CA LEU A 398 -36.07 19.65 -5.76
C LEU A 398 -36.14 19.41 -7.26
N ASP A 399 -36.97 20.15 -7.99
CA ASP A 399 -37.12 20.01 -9.44
C ASP A 399 -35.82 20.38 -10.17
N VAL A 400 -35.11 21.43 -9.73
CA VAL A 400 -33.78 21.79 -10.24
C VAL A 400 -32.76 20.68 -9.98
N LEU A 401 -32.70 20.14 -8.76
CA LEU A 401 -31.76 19.06 -8.41
C LEU A 401 -32.06 17.76 -9.13
N ASP A 402 -33.32 17.39 -9.28
CA ASP A 402 -33.78 16.22 -10.02
C ASP A 402 -33.35 16.32 -11.50
N ALA A 403 -33.57 17.47 -12.13
CA ALA A 403 -33.11 17.75 -13.48
C ALA A 403 -31.58 17.68 -13.62
N VAL A 404 -30.81 18.28 -12.70
CA VAL A 404 -29.34 18.26 -12.71
C VAL A 404 -28.78 16.85 -12.52
N ILE A 405 -29.30 16.07 -11.56
CA ILE A 405 -28.84 14.69 -11.34
C ILE A 405 -29.25 13.78 -12.51
N LYS A 406 -30.43 13.96 -13.11
CA LYS A 406 -30.83 13.25 -14.33
C LYS A 406 -29.95 13.60 -15.53
N ASN A 407 -29.58 14.87 -15.71
CA ASN A 407 -28.63 15.30 -16.73
C ASN A 407 -27.27 14.59 -16.55
N ILE A 408 -26.76 14.54 -15.31
CA ILE A 408 -25.53 13.80 -14.96
C ILE A 408 -25.67 12.31 -15.29
N LEU A 409 -26.77 11.65 -14.90
CA LEU A 409 -27.04 10.24 -15.16
C LEU A 409 -27.07 9.92 -16.66
N GLN A 410 -27.86 10.66 -17.44
CA GLN A 410 -27.92 10.56 -18.90
C GLN A 410 -26.55 10.81 -19.54
N GLY A 411 -25.83 11.81 -19.06
CA GLY A 411 -24.49 12.17 -19.51
C GLY A 411 -23.47 11.07 -19.32
N VAL A 412 -23.42 10.45 -18.13
CA VAL A 412 -22.47 9.38 -17.80
C VAL A 412 -22.79 8.09 -18.55
N TYR A 413 -24.04 7.61 -18.50
CA TYR A 413 -24.41 6.34 -19.13
C TYR A 413 -24.54 6.42 -20.66
N GLY A 414 -24.79 7.61 -21.22
CA GLY A 414 -24.79 7.87 -22.66
C GLY A 414 -23.41 8.24 -23.20
N ARG A 415 -22.91 9.43 -22.85
CA ARG A 415 -21.70 10.02 -23.49
C ARG A 415 -20.40 9.33 -23.07
N TYR A 416 -20.32 8.81 -21.85
CA TYR A 416 -19.12 8.18 -21.28
C TYR A 416 -19.25 6.66 -21.16
N ARG A 417 -20.05 6.02 -22.03
CA ARG A 417 -20.32 4.57 -21.94
C ARG A 417 -19.05 3.71 -22.05
N ARG A 418 -18.06 4.15 -22.84
CA ARG A 418 -16.76 3.47 -22.97
C ARG A 418 -16.03 3.38 -21.62
N GLU A 419 -15.96 4.49 -20.89
CA GLU A 419 -15.40 4.57 -19.55
C GLU A 419 -16.20 3.71 -18.56
N VAL A 420 -17.54 3.79 -18.59
CA VAL A 420 -18.42 2.96 -17.74
C VAL A 420 -18.14 1.47 -17.96
N GLU A 421 -18.08 0.99 -19.20
CA GLU A 421 -17.78 -0.43 -19.48
C GLU A 421 -16.38 -0.83 -19.00
N ILE A 422 -15.35 -0.01 -19.22
CA ILE A 422 -13.99 -0.29 -18.71
C ILE A 422 -13.99 -0.45 -17.19
N ILE A 423 -14.75 0.38 -16.47
CA ILE A 423 -14.89 0.31 -15.01
C ILE A 423 -15.69 -0.92 -14.59
N LYS A 424 -16.85 -1.18 -15.23
CA LYS A 424 -17.70 -2.35 -14.95
C LYS A 424 -16.97 -3.68 -15.08
N GLN A 425 -16.02 -3.77 -16.01
CA GLN A 425 -15.19 -4.97 -16.12
C GLN A 425 -14.41 -5.26 -14.82
N GLN A 426 -13.95 -4.23 -14.10
CA GLN A 426 -13.23 -4.37 -12.82
C GLN A 426 -14.16 -4.33 -11.59
N PHE A 427 -15.25 -3.56 -11.67
CA PHE A 427 -16.27 -3.39 -10.63
C PHE A 427 -17.66 -3.77 -11.18
N PRO A 428 -17.99 -5.08 -11.29
CA PRO A 428 -19.22 -5.54 -11.93
C PRO A 428 -20.48 -4.94 -11.32
N SER A 429 -21.22 -4.21 -12.15
CA SER A 429 -22.36 -3.41 -11.73
C SER A 429 -23.40 -3.24 -12.84
N GLU A 430 -24.68 -3.23 -12.43
CA GLU A 430 -25.80 -2.77 -13.24
C GLU A 430 -25.69 -1.25 -13.44
N ASP A 431 -26.32 -0.71 -14.50
CA ASP A 431 -26.50 0.75 -14.59
C ASP A 431 -27.40 1.23 -13.43
N VAL A 432 -27.38 2.52 -13.10
CA VAL A 432 -28.39 3.10 -12.19
C VAL A 432 -29.71 3.18 -12.95
N VAL A 433 -30.79 2.65 -12.38
CA VAL A 433 -32.15 2.88 -12.90
C VAL A 433 -32.73 4.15 -12.24
N TRP A 434 -33.30 5.03 -13.04
CA TRP A 434 -34.10 6.18 -12.59
C TRP A 434 -35.41 6.26 -13.38
N LEU A 435 -36.39 6.98 -12.86
CA LEU A 435 -37.69 7.17 -13.50
C LEU A 435 -37.83 8.60 -14.06
N GLU A 436 -38.74 8.75 -15.03
CA GLU A 436 -39.07 10.06 -15.60
C GLU A 436 -39.65 11.00 -14.54
N LYS A 437 -40.66 10.53 -13.78
CA LYS A 437 -41.08 11.14 -12.52
C LYS A 437 -40.41 10.43 -11.34
N THR A 438 -39.57 11.15 -10.60
CA THR A 438 -38.84 10.61 -9.46
C THR A 438 -39.79 10.37 -8.27
N PRO A 439 -39.68 9.24 -7.54
CA PRO A 439 -40.41 9.06 -6.29
C PRO A 439 -39.87 10.03 -5.23
N ILE A 440 -40.74 10.94 -4.78
CA ILE A 440 -40.56 11.72 -3.55
C ILE A 440 -41.36 10.99 -2.47
N ILE A 441 -40.71 10.64 -1.37
CA ILE A 441 -41.26 9.83 -0.28
C ILE A 441 -41.10 10.63 1.02
N ARG A 442 -42.17 10.84 1.80
CA ARG A 442 -42.01 11.51 3.11
C ARG A 442 -41.20 10.62 4.05
N PHE A 443 -40.41 11.22 4.94
CA PHE A 443 -39.61 10.50 5.92
C PHE A 443 -40.42 9.43 6.69
N VAL A 444 -41.60 9.82 7.18
CA VAL A 444 -42.56 8.93 7.87
C VAL A 444 -43.03 7.76 6.98
N ASP A 445 -43.27 7.98 5.69
CA ASP A 445 -43.62 6.90 4.75
C ASP A 445 -42.44 5.94 4.50
N GLY A 446 -41.20 6.44 4.59
CA GLY A 446 -39.97 5.64 4.54
C GLY A 446 -39.76 4.78 5.79
N ILE A 447 -39.89 5.38 6.98
CA ILE A 447 -39.90 4.66 8.28
C ILE A 447 -41.00 3.61 8.30
N LYS A 448 -42.20 3.95 7.82
CA LYS A 448 -43.30 3.01 7.69
C LYS A 448 -42.98 1.87 6.73
N MET A 449 -42.38 2.12 5.56
CA MET A 449 -41.95 1.06 4.64
C MET A 449 -40.95 0.09 5.30
N LEU A 450 -40.01 0.59 6.11
CA LEU A 450 -39.10 -0.24 6.89
C LEU A 450 -39.88 -1.08 7.92
N ASN A 451 -40.69 -0.43 8.77
CA ASN A 451 -41.45 -1.08 9.83
C ASN A 451 -42.46 -2.15 9.31
N ASP A 452 -43.18 -1.85 8.23
CA ASP A 452 -44.11 -2.75 7.54
C ASP A 452 -43.37 -3.97 6.92
N SER A 453 -42.11 -3.81 6.50
CA SER A 453 -41.29 -4.93 5.99
C SER A 453 -40.78 -5.90 7.07
N GLY A 454 -41.07 -5.62 8.34
CA GLY A 454 -40.56 -6.39 9.48
C GLY A 454 -39.16 -5.98 9.94
N TRP A 455 -38.61 -4.89 9.40
CA TRP A 455 -37.32 -4.33 9.83
C TRP A 455 -37.43 -3.63 11.19
N ARG A 456 -36.38 -3.72 12.01
CA ARG A 456 -36.34 -3.26 13.41
C ARG A 456 -34.99 -2.63 13.71
N ASP A 457 -34.86 -1.92 14.84
CA ASP A 457 -33.59 -1.38 15.35
C ASP A 457 -32.58 -2.49 15.77
N GLU A 458 -31.64 -2.21 16.68
CA GLU A 458 -30.72 -3.24 17.22
C GLU A 458 -31.28 -3.99 18.46
N ASP A 459 -32.29 -3.43 19.14
CA ASP A 459 -32.94 -4.00 20.33
C ASP A 459 -34.24 -4.80 20.00
N GLY A 460 -34.75 -4.69 18.77
CA GLY A 460 -35.93 -5.38 18.25
C GLY A 460 -37.20 -4.53 18.12
N ASN A 461 -37.14 -3.22 18.38
CA ASN A 461 -38.29 -2.30 18.33
C ASN A 461 -38.57 -1.78 16.91
N LEU A 462 -39.73 -1.15 16.74
CA LEU A 462 -40.04 -0.36 15.55
C LEU A 462 -39.11 0.86 15.49
N LEU A 463 -38.67 1.23 14.29
CA LEU A 463 -37.97 2.51 14.10
C LEU A 463 -38.94 3.67 14.39
N PRO A 464 -38.54 4.70 15.17
CA PRO A 464 -39.34 5.88 15.44
C PRO A 464 -39.52 6.75 14.18
N GLU A 465 -40.57 7.58 14.18
CA GLU A 465 -40.93 8.42 13.02
C GLU A 465 -40.18 9.78 13.01
N ASP A 466 -39.48 10.12 14.09
CA ASP A 466 -38.92 11.43 14.41
C ASP A 466 -37.43 11.42 14.83
N GLU A 467 -36.74 10.28 14.73
CA GLU A 467 -35.27 10.18 14.80
C GLU A 467 -34.66 9.93 13.41
N ASP A 468 -33.33 10.07 13.26
CA ASP A 468 -32.63 9.97 11.97
C ASP A 468 -32.38 8.52 11.49
N LEU A 469 -32.19 8.32 10.18
CA LEU A 469 -31.92 7.02 9.58
C LEU A 469 -30.44 6.61 9.75
N HIS A 470 -30.17 5.49 10.43
CA HIS A 470 -28.83 4.92 10.40
C HIS A 470 -28.54 4.26 9.04
N THR A 471 -27.26 4.08 8.71
CA THR A 471 -26.83 3.52 7.40
C THR A 471 -27.32 2.09 7.13
N ARG A 472 -27.69 1.32 8.15
CA ARG A 472 -28.37 0.02 7.96
C ARG A 472 -29.75 0.20 7.32
N ASP A 473 -30.42 1.29 7.70
CA ASP A 473 -31.79 1.63 7.36
C ASP A 473 -31.85 2.40 6.03
N GLU A 474 -30.88 3.30 5.76
CA GLU A 474 -30.64 3.90 4.42
C GLU A 474 -30.68 2.80 3.34
N ILE A 475 -29.87 1.75 3.55
CA ILE A 475 -29.64 0.68 2.59
C ILE A 475 -30.90 -0.19 2.44
N ARG A 476 -31.52 -0.60 3.56
CA ARG A 476 -32.74 -1.41 3.49
C ARG A 476 -33.92 -0.65 2.88
N LEU A 477 -34.05 0.65 3.15
CA LEU A 477 -35.08 1.48 2.52
C LEU A 477 -34.84 1.59 1.01
N GLY A 478 -33.58 1.72 0.56
CA GLY A 478 -33.23 1.67 -0.86
C GLY A 478 -33.58 0.34 -1.54
N GLU A 479 -33.40 -0.79 -0.87
CA GLU A 479 -33.87 -2.10 -1.35
C GLU A 479 -35.40 -2.12 -1.51
N LEU A 480 -36.13 -1.69 -0.47
CA LEU A 480 -37.61 -1.62 -0.48
C LEU A 480 -38.15 -0.66 -1.55
N VAL A 481 -37.47 0.47 -1.78
CA VAL A 481 -37.81 1.41 -2.86
C VAL A 481 -37.55 0.79 -4.24
N LYS A 482 -36.46 0.03 -4.41
CA LYS A 482 -36.20 -0.70 -5.66
C LYS A 482 -37.20 -1.83 -5.89
N GLU A 483 -37.58 -2.56 -4.85
CA GLU A 483 -38.64 -3.60 -4.87
C GLU A 483 -40.02 -3.01 -5.24
N LYS A 484 -40.39 -1.85 -4.67
CA LYS A 484 -41.72 -1.23 -4.81
C LYS A 484 -41.89 -0.34 -6.05
N TYR A 485 -40.85 0.39 -6.44
CA TYR A 485 -40.91 1.41 -7.50
C TYR A 485 -39.95 1.12 -8.68
N GLY A 486 -39.09 0.11 -8.61
CA GLY A 486 -38.20 -0.28 -9.71
C GLY A 486 -37.01 0.64 -9.97
N THR A 487 -36.70 1.57 -9.05
CA THR A 487 -35.65 2.60 -9.21
C THR A 487 -34.47 2.39 -8.27
N ASP A 488 -33.25 2.75 -8.71
CA ASP A 488 -32.09 2.95 -7.83
C ASP A 488 -32.03 4.40 -7.29
N TYR A 489 -32.80 5.33 -7.85
CA TYR A 489 -32.77 6.78 -7.59
C TYR A 489 -34.13 7.30 -7.08
N TYR A 490 -34.12 8.02 -5.95
CA TYR A 490 -35.31 8.56 -5.29
C TYR A 490 -34.95 9.71 -4.32
N ILE A 491 -35.97 10.42 -3.83
CA ILE A 491 -35.86 11.52 -2.87
C ILE A 491 -36.63 11.15 -1.60
N ILE A 492 -36.04 11.37 -0.42
CA ILE A 492 -36.76 11.42 0.85
C ILE A 492 -36.96 12.89 1.22
N ASP A 493 -38.16 13.27 1.61
CA ASP A 493 -38.56 14.64 1.94
C ASP A 493 -39.17 14.72 3.36
N LYS A 494 -39.18 15.91 3.96
CA LYS A 494 -39.69 16.17 5.33
C LYS A 494 -38.94 15.42 6.43
N PHE A 495 -37.63 15.63 6.56
CA PHE A 495 -36.82 15.06 7.65
C PHE A 495 -37.10 15.70 9.03
N PRO A 496 -36.90 14.95 10.13
CA PRO A 496 -37.14 15.44 11.49
C PRO A 496 -36.16 16.55 11.91
N VAL A 497 -36.61 17.46 12.78
CA VAL A 497 -35.84 18.62 13.26
C VAL A 497 -34.51 18.20 13.90
N GLY A 498 -34.51 17.13 14.70
CA GLY A 498 -33.32 16.64 15.40
C GLY A 498 -32.19 16.14 14.49
N ALA A 499 -32.48 15.85 13.22
CA ALA A 499 -31.49 15.40 12.24
C ALA A 499 -30.82 16.55 11.46
N ARG A 500 -31.27 17.81 11.64
CA ARG A 500 -30.95 18.91 10.70
C ARG A 500 -30.28 20.12 11.36
N PRO A 501 -29.44 20.88 10.62
CA PRO A 501 -28.75 22.05 11.15
C PRO A 501 -29.68 23.22 11.50
N PHE A 502 -29.20 24.13 12.34
CA PHE A 502 -29.95 25.28 12.86
C PHE A 502 -30.66 26.15 11.80
N TYR A 503 -30.09 26.27 10.60
CA TYR A 503 -30.62 27.07 9.49
C TYR A 503 -31.73 26.37 8.69
N ALA A 504 -32.10 25.13 9.00
CA ALA A 504 -33.17 24.41 8.31
C ALA A 504 -34.55 24.97 8.71
N MET A 505 -35.37 25.34 7.72
CA MET A 505 -36.73 25.83 7.95
C MET A 505 -37.61 24.72 8.54
N PRO A 506 -38.30 24.95 9.68
CA PRO A 506 -39.31 24.03 10.21
C PRO A 506 -40.48 23.81 9.23
N ASP A 507 -41.12 22.65 9.30
CA ASP A 507 -42.36 22.39 8.57
C ASP A 507 -43.52 23.19 9.22
N PRO A 508 -44.39 23.87 8.43
CA PRO A 508 -45.46 24.72 8.95
C PRO A 508 -46.68 23.94 9.48
N ASP A 509 -46.86 22.68 9.07
CA ASP A 509 -48.00 21.83 9.42
C ASP A 509 -47.66 20.85 10.57
N ASP A 510 -46.41 20.39 10.68
CA ASP A 510 -45.95 19.50 11.75
C ASP A 510 -44.53 19.85 12.24
N SER A 511 -44.46 20.55 13.38
CA SER A 511 -43.22 21.10 13.96
C SER A 511 -42.18 20.06 14.42
N ARG A 512 -42.45 18.76 14.25
CA ARG A 512 -41.44 17.69 14.39
C ARG A 512 -40.52 17.61 13.18
N PHE A 513 -40.94 18.13 12.02
CA PHE A 513 -40.24 18.02 10.74
C PHE A 513 -39.74 19.37 10.21
N THR A 514 -39.00 19.31 9.11
CA THR A 514 -38.40 20.46 8.42
C THR A 514 -38.69 20.41 6.93
N ASN A 515 -38.63 21.55 6.26
CA ASN A 515 -38.64 21.67 4.80
C ASN A 515 -37.27 21.26 4.21
N SER A 516 -36.84 20.03 4.50
CA SER A 516 -35.54 19.48 4.10
C SER A 516 -35.67 18.05 3.58
N PHE A 517 -34.72 17.69 2.71
CA PHE A 517 -34.76 16.49 1.88
C PHE A 517 -33.35 15.91 1.71
N ASP A 518 -33.27 14.61 1.46
CA ASP A 518 -32.05 13.93 1.03
C ASP A 518 -32.34 13.12 -0.23
N ILE A 519 -31.37 13.10 -1.15
CA ILE A 519 -31.49 12.38 -2.43
C ILE A 519 -30.60 11.14 -2.36
N PHE A 520 -31.12 9.99 -2.81
CA PHE A 520 -30.49 8.70 -2.65
C PHE A 520 -30.15 8.05 -4.00
N ILE A 521 -28.99 7.38 -4.05
CA ILE A 521 -28.63 6.44 -5.11
C ILE A 521 -28.23 5.11 -4.48
N ARG A 522 -28.95 4.04 -4.85
CA ARG A 522 -28.74 2.65 -4.37
C ARG A 522 -28.78 2.51 -2.84
N GLY A 523 -29.74 3.17 -2.20
CA GLY A 523 -29.92 3.11 -0.74
C GLY A 523 -28.83 3.81 0.06
N GLN A 524 -28.19 4.83 -0.52
CA GLN A 524 -27.26 5.70 0.20
C GLN A 524 -27.45 7.15 -0.25
N GLU A 525 -27.44 8.06 0.72
CA GLU A 525 -27.55 9.50 0.50
C GLU A 525 -26.39 10.01 -0.41
N ILE A 526 -26.69 10.89 -1.35
CA ILE A 526 -25.73 11.57 -2.25
C ILE A 526 -25.80 13.10 -2.17
N VAL A 527 -26.94 13.62 -1.72
CA VAL A 527 -27.25 15.04 -1.60
C VAL A 527 -28.06 15.22 -0.32
N SER A 528 -27.72 16.24 0.47
CA SER A 528 -28.59 16.76 1.52
C SER A 528 -28.92 18.22 1.24
N GLY A 529 -30.18 18.62 1.47
CA GLY A 529 -30.67 19.94 1.14
C GLY A 529 -31.97 20.33 1.83
N GLY A 530 -32.44 21.55 1.57
CA GLY A 530 -33.68 22.07 2.14
C GLY A 530 -33.81 23.58 2.03
N GLN A 531 -34.98 24.08 2.44
CA GLN A 531 -35.26 25.50 2.63
C GLN A 531 -34.47 26.05 3.84
N ARG A 532 -34.06 27.31 3.72
CA ARG A 532 -33.35 28.04 4.77
C ARG A 532 -34.28 28.98 5.52
N ILE A 533 -33.97 29.21 6.78
CA ILE A 533 -34.60 30.27 7.57
C ILE A 533 -34.05 31.61 7.07
N HIS A 534 -34.91 32.39 6.42
CA HIS A 534 -34.60 33.72 5.90
C HIS A 534 -35.07 34.85 6.83
N ASP A 535 -35.99 34.57 7.77
CA ASP A 535 -36.34 35.51 8.84
C ASP A 535 -35.23 35.55 9.90
N PRO A 536 -34.62 36.72 10.18
CA PRO A 536 -33.47 36.80 11.08
C PRO A 536 -33.81 36.43 12.52
N ARG A 537 -35.04 36.65 13.00
CA ARG A 537 -35.44 36.35 14.39
C ARG A 537 -35.61 34.86 14.62
N MET A 538 -36.25 34.16 13.68
CA MET A 538 -36.38 32.71 13.71
C MET A 538 -35.00 32.04 13.59
N LEU A 539 -34.10 32.60 12.76
CA LEU A 539 -32.73 32.12 12.62
C LEU A 539 -31.94 32.30 13.91
N GLU A 540 -31.98 33.50 14.50
CA GLU A 540 -31.36 33.83 15.79
C GLU A 540 -31.87 32.95 16.94
N GLU A 541 -33.19 32.66 17.00
CA GLU A 541 -33.77 31.76 17.99
C GLU A 541 -33.31 30.30 17.76
N ASN A 542 -33.31 29.81 16.52
CA ASN A 542 -32.83 28.47 16.22
C ASN A 542 -31.32 28.29 16.44
N MET A 543 -30.49 29.31 16.20
CA MET A 543 -29.08 29.29 16.60
C MET A 543 -28.95 29.07 18.10
N ARG A 544 -29.65 29.87 18.93
CA ARG A 544 -29.63 29.73 20.39
C ARG A 544 -30.14 28.37 20.87
N ARG A 545 -31.22 27.84 20.26
CA ARG A 545 -31.74 26.48 20.54
C ARG A 545 -30.71 25.38 20.25
N ASN A 546 -29.86 25.57 19.24
CA ASN A 546 -28.77 24.67 18.87
C ASN A 546 -27.45 24.95 19.62
N GLY A 547 -27.44 25.82 20.63
CA GLY A 547 -26.24 26.17 21.41
C GLY A 547 -25.22 27.05 20.68
N ILE A 548 -25.62 27.66 19.56
CA ILE A 548 -24.79 28.53 18.72
C ILE A 548 -25.05 29.98 19.12
N ASN A 549 -23.98 30.78 19.30
CA ASN A 549 -24.13 32.20 19.59
C ASN A 549 -24.22 33.05 18.30
N PRO A 550 -25.30 33.82 18.07
CA PRO A 550 -25.42 34.71 16.90
C PRO A 550 -24.23 35.67 16.75
N ASP A 551 -23.75 36.28 17.84
CA ASP A 551 -22.61 37.22 17.83
C ASP A 551 -21.28 36.61 17.34
N SER A 552 -21.20 35.28 17.19
CA SER A 552 -20.05 34.59 16.58
C SER A 552 -20.09 34.51 15.05
N MET A 553 -21.15 35.07 14.44
CA MET A 553 -21.45 35.06 13.01
C MET A 553 -22.09 36.38 12.53
N GLU A 554 -21.60 37.52 13.04
CA GLU A 554 -22.09 38.88 12.71
C GLU A 554 -22.29 39.09 11.19
N GLU A 555 -21.24 38.87 10.38
CA GLU A 555 -21.28 38.99 8.89
C GLU A 555 -22.36 38.13 8.22
N TYR A 556 -22.71 36.97 8.80
CA TYR A 556 -23.74 36.09 8.27
C TYR A 556 -25.14 36.59 8.63
N MET A 557 -25.33 37.03 9.89
CA MET A 557 -26.61 37.56 10.38
C MET A 557 -27.01 38.89 9.69
N GLU A 558 -26.03 39.78 9.46
CA GLU A 558 -26.25 41.06 8.74
C GLU A 558 -26.98 40.84 7.39
N GLY A 559 -26.61 39.80 6.64
CA GLY A 559 -27.27 39.47 5.37
C GLY A 559 -28.77 39.16 5.48
N PHE A 560 -29.21 38.54 6.58
CA PHE A 560 -30.63 38.28 6.82
C PHE A 560 -31.34 39.52 7.36
N GLU A 561 -30.68 40.32 8.21
CA GLU A 561 -31.22 41.56 8.75
C GLU A 561 -31.42 42.65 7.70
N TRP A 562 -30.58 42.68 6.64
CA TRP A 562 -30.74 43.60 5.51
C TRP A 562 -31.79 43.12 4.49
N GLY A 563 -32.25 41.88 4.59
CA GLY A 563 -33.40 41.34 3.85
C GLY A 563 -33.05 40.22 2.88
N ALA A 564 -32.81 39.01 3.39
CA ALA A 564 -32.66 37.82 2.55
C ALA A 564 -34.03 37.35 1.99
N PRO A 565 -34.14 37.02 0.68
CA PRO A 565 -35.35 36.42 0.13
C PRO A 565 -35.52 34.97 0.64
N PRO A 566 -36.73 34.37 0.54
CA PRO A 566 -36.90 32.93 0.74
C PRO A 566 -35.97 32.15 -0.18
N HIS A 567 -35.25 31.16 0.36
CA HIS A 567 -34.28 30.39 -0.42
C HIS A 567 -34.12 28.95 0.06
N ALA A 568 -33.57 28.12 -0.81
CA ALA A 568 -33.27 26.72 -0.57
C ALA A 568 -31.94 26.34 -1.22
N GLY A 569 -31.33 25.25 -0.76
CA GLY A 569 -30.06 24.78 -1.29
C GLY A 569 -29.73 23.36 -0.93
N ALA A 570 -28.60 22.91 -1.47
CA ALA A 570 -28.09 21.56 -1.26
C ALA A 570 -26.57 21.49 -1.46
N GLY A 571 -25.96 20.42 -0.93
CA GLY A 571 -24.55 20.07 -1.17
C GLY A 571 -24.43 18.63 -1.66
N VAL A 572 -23.60 18.42 -2.69
CA VAL A 572 -23.35 17.11 -3.32
C VAL A 572 -21.87 16.74 -3.16
N GLY A 573 -21.57 15.57 -2.59
CA GLY A 573 -20.19 15.07 -2.53
C GLY A 573 -19.77 14.43 -3.86
N LEU A 574 -18.91 15.08 -4.65
CA LEU A 574 -18.51 14.61 -5.99
C LEU A 574 -17.93 13.18 -5.96
N GLU A 575 -17.00 12.91 -5.05
CA GLU A 575 -16.39 11.59 -4.89
C GLU A 575 -17.41 10.52 -4.45
N ARG A 576 -18.41 10.91 -3.63
CA ARG A 576 -19.47 10.02 -3.12
C ARG A 576 -20.49 9.69 -4.22
N LEU A 577 -20.92 10.68 -5.01
CA LEU A 577 -21.74 10.48 -6.20
C LEU A 577 -21.04 9.54 -7.20
N VAL A 578 -19.78 9.83 -7.56
CA VAL A 578 -19.00 8.98 -8.46
C VAL A 578 -18.82 7.55 -7.91
N MET A 579 -18.60 7.39 -6.60
CA MET A 579 -18.52 6.07 -5.94
C MET A 579 -19.81 5.25 -6.08
N LEU A 580 -20.98 5.88 -5.92
CA LEU A 580 -22.28 5.19 -5.89
C LEU A 580 -22.84 4.91 -7.29
N LEU A 581 -22.67 5.83 -8.24
CA LEU A 581 -22.96 5.60 -9.67
C LEU A 581 -22.24 4.35 -10.19
N LEU A 582 -20.92 4.30 -9.96
CA LEU A 582 -20.01 3.27 -10.47
C LEU A 582 -19.85 2.05 -9.53
N LYS A 583 -20.55 2.03 -8.37
CA LYS A 583 -20.52 0.97 -7.35
C LYS A 583 -19.10 0.57 -6.91
N LEU A 584 -18.21 1.56 -6.71
CA LEU A 584 -16.79 1.34 -6.41
C LEU A 584 -16.51 0.78 -5.00
N GLY A 585 -17.46 0.88 -4.06
CA GLY A 585 -17.35 0.35 -2.70
C GLY A 585 -16.40 1.08 -1.73
N ASN A 586 -15.53 1.99 -2.21
CA ASN A 586 -14.65 2.79 -1.36
C ASN A 586 -14.39 4.17 -1.98
N ILE A 587 -14.71 5.24 -1.26
CA ILE A 587 -14.64 6.63 -1.75
C ILE A 587 -13.21 7.05 -2.14
N ARG A 588 -12.18 6.43 -1.54
CA ARG A 588 -10.76 6.66 -1.89
C ARG A 588 -10.42 6.27 -3.33
N LEU A 589 -11.21 5.40 -3.97
CA LEU A 589 -11.06 5.06 -5.39
C LEU A 589 -11.53 6.22 -6.28
N ALA A 590 -12.56 6.96 -5.85
CA ALA A 590 -13.10 8.14 -6.54
C ALA A 590 -12.34 9.45 -6.24
N SER A 591 -11.56 9.54 -5.16
CA SER A 591 -10.68 10.70 -4.92
C SER A 591 -9.29 10.51 -5.55
N LEU A 592 -8.82 11.46 -6.37
CA LEU A 592 -7.55 11.34 -7.11
C LEU A 592 -6.37 11.08 -6.15
N PHE A 593 -6.27 11.90 -5.10
CA PHE A 593 -5.30 11.80 -4.02
C PHE A 593 -5.99 11.99 -2.66
N HIS A 594 -6.78 11.01 -2.24
CA HIS A 594 -7.58 11.03 -1.01
C HIS A 594 -6.89 11.62 0.25
N ARG A 595 -7.70 12.21 1.13
CA ARG A 595 -7.34 12.47 2.53
C ARG A 595 -8.29 11.75 3.48
N ASP A 596 -7.72 11.23 4.54
CA ASP A 596 -8.41 10.62 5.67
C ASP A 596 -7.56 10.84 6.94
N PRO A 597 -8.01 10.43 8.15
CA PRO A 597 -7.28 10.65 9.40
C PRO A 597 -5.91 9.93 9.51
N LYS A 598 -5.49 9.16 8.49
CA LYS A 598 -4.17 8.51 8.41
C LYS A 598 -3.23 9.19 7.41
N SER A 599 -3.71 10.25 6.75
CA SER A 599 -2.91 11.12 5.89
C SER A 599 -1.93 11.97 6.72
N PHE A 600 -0.83 12.39 6.09
CA PHE A 600 0.23 13.19 6.74
C PHE A 600 0.77 12.61 8.08
N PRO A 601 1.16 11.31 8.14
CA PRO A 601 1.71 10.74 9.38
C PRO A 601 2.91 11.55 9.88
N ALA A 602 2.95 11.77 11.20
CA ALA A 602 3.96 12.59 11.86
C ALA A 602 5.38 12.10 11.49
N LYS A 603 6.13 12.96 10.79
CA LYS A 603 7.53 12.68 10.46
C LYS A 603 8.34 12.78 11.77
N PRO A 604 9.17 11.77 12.11
CA PRO A 604 10.12 11.94 13.19
C PRO A 604 11.08 13.10 12.86
N PRO A 605 11.56 13.86 13.87
CA PRO A 605 12.47 14.97 13.62
C PRO A 605 13.72 14.48 12.89
N THR A 606 14.21 15.27 11.93
CA THR A 606 15.44 14.95 11.20
C THR A 606 16.63 15.05 12.15
N LEU A 607 17.08 13.91 12.65
CA LEU A 607 18.23 13.82 13.53
C LEU A 607 19.50 14.08 12.71
N GLN A 608 20.36 14.97 13.20
CA GLN A 608 21.65 15.26 12.60
C GLN A 608 22.55 14.02 12.69
N LEU A 609 23.12 13.60 11.55
CA LEU A 609 24.11 12.51 11.49
C LEU A 609 25.34 12.86 12.33
N ARG A 610 25.97 11.85 12.94
CA ARG A 610 27.23 12.02 13.69
C ARG A 610 28.40 12.29 12.74
N HIS A 611 28.34 11.66 11.56
CA HIS A 611 29.32 11.74 10.49
C HIS A 611 28.62 12.19 9.19
N PRO A 612 28.26 13.49 9.04
CA PRO A 612 27.53 13.98 7.87
C PRO A 612 28.27 13.77 6.54
N GLU A 613 29.60 13.76 6.57
CA GLU A 613 30.46 13.45 5.43
C GLU A 613 30.37 11.98 5.00
N SER A 614 29.95 11.09 5.92
CA SER A 614 29.65 9.68 5.70
C SER A 614 28.17 9.41 5.44
N SER A 615 27.47 10.38 4.83
CA SER A 615 26.08 10.24 4.38
C SER A 615 25.93 9.17 3.29
N THR A 616 24.85 8.37 3.36
CA THR A 616 24.43 7.44 2.29
C THR A 616 23.42 8.07 1.33
N MET A 617 22.81 9.19 1.71
CA MET A 617 21.93 9.99 0.83
C MET A 617 22.74 10.93 -0.08
N GLU A 618 23.85 11.46 0.44
CA GLU A 618 24.74 12.39 -0.26
C GLU A 618 26.21 11.93 -0.12
N PRO A 619 26.57 10.74 -0.64
CA PRO A 619 27.93 10.24 -0.60
C PRO A 619 28.89 11.12 -1.40
N ALA A 620 30.18 11.09 -1.02
CA ALA A 620 31.21 11.97 -1.57
C ALA A 620 31.26 12.00 -3.11
N TRP A 621 31.18 10.84 -3.79
CA TRP A 621 31.22 10.79 -5.27
C TRP A 621 30.04 11.49 -5.96
N LEU A 622 28.88 11.59 -5.31
CA LEU A 622 27.73 12.36 -5.81
C LEU A 622 27.86 13.85 -5.46
N ARG A 623 28.20 14.16 -4.20
CA ARG A 623 28.39 15.55 -3.71
C ARG A 623 29.47 16.28 -4.51
N ASP A 624 30.60 15.61 -4.69
CA ASP A 624 31.82 16.13 -5.31
C ASP A 624 31.82 15.87 -6.85
N ARG A 625 30.69 15.38 -7.39
CA ARG A 625 30.38 15.19 -8.82
C ARG A 625 31.34 14.28 -9.60
N ILE A 626 31.97 13.33 -8.91
CA ILE A 626 32.90 12.34 -9.49
C ILE A 626 32.14 11.36 -10.40
N GLY A 627 30.94 10.93 -10.00
CA GLY A 627 30.13 10.01 -10.81
C GLY A 627 28.87 9.51 -10.08
N PRO A 628 28.02 8.70 -10.77
CA PRO A 628 26.79 8.16 -10.18
C PRO A 628 27.03 6.97 -9.21
N VAL A 629 28.26 6.47 -9.13
CA VAL A 629 28.71 5.35 -8.28
C VAL A 629 30.13 5.63 -7.78
N ALA A 630 30.52 5.00 -6.68
CA ALA A 630 31.88 5.08 -6.14
C ALA A 630 32.93 4.48 -7.12
N PRO A 631 34.08 5.12 -7.35
CA PRO A 631 35.11 4.63 -8.26
C PRO A 631 35.77 3.30 -7.84
N SER A 632 36.01 3.12 -6.54
CA SER A 632 36.55 1.89 -5.93
C SER A 632 35.91 1.65 -4.56
N GLN A 633 36.18 0.50 -3.93
CA GLN A 633 35.71 0.25 -2.55
C GLN A 633 36.37 1.16 -1.51
N GLU A 634 37.56 1.72 -1.80
CA GLU A 634 38.27 2.64 -0.90
C GLU A 634 37.59 4.01 -0.83
N HIS A 635 36.75 4.35 -1.82
CA HIS A 635 35.96 5.58 -1.85
C HIS A 635 34.64 5.46 -1.07
N LEU A 636 34.35 4.30 -0.48
CA LEU A 636 33.17 4.06 0.33
C LEU A 636 33.39 4.54 1.77
N GLN A 637 32.30 4.95 2.43
CA GLN A 637 32.32 5.40 3.83
C GLN A 637 32.87 4.30 4.76
N PRO A 638 33.62 4.63 5.83
CA PRO A 638 34.01 3.67 6.87
C PRO A 638 32.78 2.96 7.46
N LEU A 639 32.95 1.69 7.86
CA LEU A 639 31.83 0.90 8.38
C LEU A 639 31.37 1.44 9.74
N GLU A 640 32.34 1.84 10.55
CA GLU A 640 32.26 2.45 11.86
C GLU A 640 31.40 3.73 11.82
N HIS A 641 31.70 4.64 10.88
CA HIS A 641 30.92 5.86 10.65
C HIS A 641 29.47 5.55 10.23
N LEU A 642 29.26 4.47 9.45
CA LEU A 642 27.92 4.02 9.08
C LEU A 642 27.16 3.41 10.29
N VAL A 643 27.83 2.70 11.20
CA VAL A 643 27.24 2.24 12.48
C VAL A 643 26.86 3.45 13.35
N ALA A 644 27.75 4.44 13.47
CA ALA A 644 27.53 5.66 14.23
C ALA A 644 26.42 6.57 13.65
N ASN A 645 26.16 6.47 12.33
CA ASN A 645 25.08 7.20 11.64
C ASN A 645 23.74 6.46 11.63
N TYR A 646 23.74 5.17 11.32
CA TYR A 646 22.54 4.39 10.95
C TYR A 646 22.34 3.11 11.78
N GLY A 647 23.37 2.67 12.50
CA GLY A 647 23.41 1.38 13.19
C GLY A 647 22.63 1.31 14.50
N ASP A 648 22.25 0.08 14.81
CA ASP A 648 21.68 -0.42 16.06
C ASP A 648 22.73 -1.22 16.87
N ALA A 649 22.30 -1.89 17.94
CA ALA A 649 23.15 -2.75 18.75
C ALA A 649 23.67 -4.00 18.01
N THR A 650 22.98 -4.45 16.96
CA THR A 650 23.45 -5.54 16.09
C THR A 650 24.67 -5.09 15.29
N ALA A 651 24.60 -3.90 14.69
CA ALA A 651 25.62 -3.36 13.81
C ALA A 651 26.99 -3.14 14.48
N THR A 652 27.04 -2.91 15.80
CA THR A 652 28.31 -2.82 16.57
C THR A 652 29.10 -4.14 16.63
N SER A 653 28.59 -5.21 16.03
CA SER A 653 29.22 -6.53 15.92
C SER A 653 29.80 -6.80 14.53
N TRP A 654 29.44 -5.98 13.52
CA TRP A 654 29.75 -6.26 12.11
C TRP A 654 31.24 -6.20 11.74
N GLY A 655 32.11 -5.73 12.65
CA GLY A 655 33.57 -5.77 12.50
C GLY A 655 34.21 -7.13 12.80
N ASP A 656 33.49 -8.08 13.40
CA ASP A 656 34.03 -9.40 13.73
C ASP A 656 34.19 -10.29 12.47
N GLU A 657 35.18 -11.17 12.47
CA GLU A 657 35.64 -11.85 11.24
C GLU A 657 34.62 -12.81 10.61
N ARG A 658 33.61 -13.23 11.38
CA ARG A 658 32.50 -14.06 10.91
C ARG A 658 31.52 -13.32 9.98
N PHE A 659 31.42 -12.01 10.10
CA PHE A 659 30.55 -11.20 9.24
C PHE A 659 31.22 -10.96 7.87
N LYS A 660 30.41 -10.90 6.81
CA LYS A 660 30.81 -10.47 5.47
C LYS A 660 29.93 -9.31 5.07
N ILE A 661 30.54 -8.20 4.67
CA ILE A 661 29.84 -6.94 4.41
C ILE A 661 29.62 -6.79 2.92
N TRP A 662 28.35 -6.75 2.51
CA TRP A 662 27.98 -6.27 1.19
C TRP A 662 27.86 -4.74 1.21
N ARG A 663 28.34 -4.07 0.15
CA ARG A 663 28.25 -2.61 -0.03
C ARG A 663 27.55 -2.28 -1.34
N ASP A 664 26.64 -1.31 -1.31
CA ASP A 664 26.02 -0.73 -2.50
C ASP A 664 26.94 0.34 -3.12
N MET A 665 27.40 0.15 -4.35
CA MET A 665 28.33 1.11 -5.00
C MET A 665 27.67 2.46 -5.37
N GLY A 666 26.34 2.59 -5.34
CA GLY A 666 25.65 3.84 -5.68
C GLY A 666 25.46 4.80 -4.49
N THR A 667 25.23 4.24 -3.30
CA THR A 667 24.92 4.97 -2.05
C THR A 667 25.97 4.76 -0.95
N GLY A 668 26.74 3.67 -1.04
CA GLY A 668 27.67 3.22 -0.01
C GLY A 668 27.05 2.44 1.13
N ALA A 669 25.73 2.25 1.13
CA ALA A 669 24.98 1.48 2.13
C ALA A 669 25.57 0.08 2.37
N ALA A 670 25.54 -0.40 3.62
CA ALA A 670 26.09 -1.70 3.99
C ALA A 670 25.04 -2.67 4.54
N ILE A 671 25.20 -3.96 4.24
CA ILE A 671 24.47 -5.08 4.87
C ILE A 671 25.47 -6.18 5.21
N ALA A 672 25.54 -6.58 6.49
CA ALA A 672 26.28 -7.78 6.88
C ALA A 672 25.49 -9.06 6.63
N TYR A 673 26.20 -10.14 6.33
CA TYR A 673 25.66 -11.49 6.31
C TYR A 673 26.73 -12.50 6.76
N VAL A 674 26.30 -13.60 7.38
CA VAL A 674 27.15 -14.73 7.76
C VAL A 674 26.79 -15.94 6.87
N PRO A 675 27.73 -16.42 6.04
CA PRO A 675 27.55 -17.65 5.27
C PRO A 675 27.44 -18.89 6.18
N SER A 676 26.42 -19.72 5.96
CA SER A 676 26.26 -21.00 6.67
C SER A 676 26.58 -22.18 5.76
N THR A 677 27.25 -23.19 6.35
CA THR A 677 27.57 -24.50 5.72
C THR A 677 26.36 -25.18 5.05
N SER A 678 25.14 -24.85 5.47
CA SER A 678 23.89 -25.37 4.90
C SER A 678 23.34 -24.62 3.67
N HIS A 679 24.15 -23.77 3.01
CA HIS A 679 23.76 -22.94 1.85
C HIS A 679 22.74 -21.82 2.18
N TYR A 680 22.80 -21.31 3.41
CA TYR A 680 22.05 -20.14 3.86
C TYR A 680 23.00 -18.95 4.10
N ALA A 681 22.45 -17.74 4.02
CA ALA A 681 23.08 -16.52 4.52
C ALA A 681 22.18 -15.97 5.63
N VAL A 682 22.73 -15.89 6.84
CA VAL A 682 22.07 -15.23 7.98
C VAL A 682 22.39 -13.74 7.92
N ILE A 683 21.37 -12.89 7.97
CA ILE A 683 21.49 -11.43 7.74
C ILE A 683 21.02 -10.75 9.03
N PRO A 684 21.94 -10.28 9.90
CA PRO A 684 21.58 -9.80 11.24
C PRO A 684 21.55 -8.26 11.30
N GLY A 685 20.42 -7.71 11.74
CA GLY A 685 20.21 -6.27 11.93
C GLY A 685 19.68 -5.56 10.69
N ASP A 686 19.46 -4.26 10.80
CA ASP A 686 18.96 -3.42 9.71
C ASP A 686 20.09 -3.00 8.74
N PRO A 687 19.79 -2.62 7.48
CA PRO A 687 20.77 -2.03 6.57
C PRO A 687 21.36 -0.74 7.13
N LEU A 688 22.69 -0.58 7.03
CA LEU A 688 23.37 0.66 7.40
C LEU A 688 23.26 1.70 6.28
N CYS A 689 22.12 2.39 6.27
CA CYS A 689 21.83 3.55 5.45
C CYS A 689 20.62 4.33 5.98
N ASP A 690 20.29 5.45 5.33
CA ASP A 690 19.06 6.19 5.62
C ASP A 690 17.81 5.29 5.42
N PRO A 691 16.84 5.26 6.35
CA PRO A 691 15.64 4.43 6.23
C PRO A 691 14.83 4.61 4.95
N ARG A 692 14.92 5.78 4.28
CA ARG A 692 14.32 6.03 2.95
C ARG A 692 14.88 5.08 1.88
N GLN A 693 16.12 4.61 2.04
CA GLN A 693 16.83 3.75 1.10
C GLN A 693 16.61 2.25 1.35
N TYR A 694 16.12 1.84 2.54
CA TYR A 694 15.99 0.43 2.93
C TYR A 694 15.34 -0.43 1.84
N ASN A 695 14.22 0.00 1.27
CA ASN A 695 13.50 -0.74 0.23
C ASN A 695 14.36 -1.05 -1.00
N ARG A 696 15.15 -0.07 -1.47
CA ARG A 696 16.09 -0.22 -2.59
C ARG A 696 17.29 -1.09 -2.18
N VAL A 697 17.90 -0.82 -1.03
CA VAL A 697 19.14 -1.47 -0.57
C VAL A 697 18.90 -2.96 -0.28
N ILE A 698 17.82 -3.30 0.43
CA ILE A 698 17.36 -4.69 0.63
C ILE A 698 17.11 -5.39 -0.72
N THR A 699 16.43 -4.72 -1.66
CA THR A 699 16.12 -5.30 -2.98
C THR A 699 17.39 -5.58 -3.79
N GLN A 700 18.34 -4.65 -3.82
CA GLN A 700 19.62 -4.83 -4.53
C GLN A 700 20.48 -5.92 -3.88
N PHE A 701 20.59 -5.95 -2.56
CA PHE A 701 21.31 -7.00 -1.83
C PHE A 701 20.73 -8.39 -2.09
N LEU A 702 19.40 -8.55 -2.03
CA LEU A 702 18.75 -9.85 -2.29
C LEU A 702 18.90 -10.30 -3.75
N GLN A 703 18.94 -9.37 -4.71
CA GLN A 703 19.27 -9.69 -6.11
C GLN A 703 20.73 -10.11 -6.28
N TRP A 704 21.67 -9.39 -5.66
CA TRP A 704 23.09 -9.71 -5.66
C TRP A 704 23.36 -11.08 -5.02
N LEU A 705 22.82 -11.34 -3.82
CA LEU A 705 22.97 -12.59 -3.09
C LEU A 705 22.48 -13.77 -3.92
N ARG A 706 21.32 -13.63 -4.58
CA ARG A 706 20.76 -14.65 -5.47
C ARG A 706 21.61 -14.90 -6.72
N ARG A 707 22.28 -13.87 -7.25
CA ARG A 707 23.07 -13.94 -8.48
C ARG A 707 24.48 -14.50 -8.24
N GLU A 708 25.21 -13.92 -7.29
CA GLU A 708 26.63 -14.24 -7.09
C GLU A 708 26.86 -15.43 -6.13
N THR A 709 26.13 -15.48 -5.00
CA THR A 709 26.40 -16.49 -3.95
C THR A 709 25.42 -17.67 -3.97
N LYS A 710 24.21 -17.46 -4.52
CA LYS A 710 23.10 -18.42 -4.56
C LYS A 710 22.60 -18.88 -3.17
N TYR A 711 23.01 -18.20 -2.10
CA TYR A 711 22.57 -18.52 -0.73
C TYR A 711 21.09 -18.20 -0.52
N LYS A 712 20.46 -18.95 0.38
CA LYS A 712 19.11 -18.68 0.87
C LYS A 712 19.14 -17.69 2.04
N PRO A 713 18.47 -16.52 1.95
CA PRO A 713 18.49 -15.53 3.02
C PRO A 713 17.59 -15.93 4.20
N ILE A 714 18.06 -15.65 5.41
CA ILE A 714 17.25 -15.54 6.64
C ILE A 714 17.65 -14.24 7.31
N TRP A 715 16.69 -13.34 7.53
CA TRP A 715 16.92 -12.09 8.24
C TRP A 715 16.65 -12.30 9.74
N LEU A 716 17.58 -11.87 10.59
CA LEU A 716 17.47 -11.89 12.06
C LEU A 716 17.61 -10.46 12.59
N LEU A 717 17.09 -10.22 13.79
CA LEU A 717 17.26 -8.96 14.53
C LEU A 717 16.80 -7.72 13.74
N CYS A 718 15.89 -7.87 12.78
CA CYS A 718 15.39 -6.75 11.98
C CYS A 718 14.31 -5.96 12.73
N SER A 719 14.32 -4.64 12.55
CA SER A 719 13.33 -3.74 13.14
C SER A 719 11.94 -3.90 12.49
N PRO A 720 10.87 -3.37 13.10
CA PRO A 720 9.54 -3.31 12.47
C PRO A 720 9.54 -2.66 11.07
N GLN A 721 10.51 -1.79 10.76
CA GLN A 721 10.57 -1.09 9.47
C GLN A 721 11.15 -1.98 8.35
N VAL A 722 12.16 -2.79 8.67
CA VAL A 722 12.70 -3.79 7.74
C VAL A 722 11.77 -5.00 7.66
N GLU A 723 11.17 -5.43 8.77
CA GLU A 723 10.15 -6.48 8.80
C GLU A 723 8.98 -6.13 7.87
N ALA A 724 8.42 -4.91 7.95
CA ALA A 724 7.31 -4.51 7.08
C ALA A 724 7.70 -4.49 5.59
N ILE A 725 8.95 -4.19 5.23
CA ILE A 725 9.44 -4.28 3.85
C ILE A 725 9.48 -5.75 3.40
N LEU A 726 10.03 -6.66 4.21
CA LEU A 726 10.09 -8.08 3.89
C LEU A 726 8.67 -8.70 3.85
N GLY A 727 7.81 -8.34 4.81
CA GLY A 727 6.45 -8.84 5.01
C GLY A 727 5.43 -8.30 3.99
N GLU A 728 5.17 -6.99 4.00
CA GLU A 728 4.14 -6.38 3.14
C GLU A 728 4.54 -6.36 1.66
N LYS A 729 5.82 -6.12 1.33
CA LYS A 729 6.27 -5.92 -0.06
C LYS A 729 6.86 -7.17 -0.72
N LEU A 730 7.58 -8.00 0.03
CA LEU A 730 8.21 -9.22 -0.53
C LEU A 730 7.47 -10.52 -0.16
N GLY A 731 6.41 -10.46 0.66
CA GLY A 731 5.61 -11.64 1.03
C GLY A 731 6.34 -12.63 1.94
N TRP A 732 7.37 -12.19 2.67
CA TRP A 732 8.10 -13.03 3.62
C TRP A 732 7.25 -13.29 4.86
N ARG A 733 7.59 -14.36 5.58
CA ARG A 733 7.01 -14.68 6.89
C ARG A 733 7.92 -14.18 7.99
N SER A 734 7.33 -13.67 9.06
CA SER A 734 8.09 -13.14 10.19
C SER A 734 7.51 -13.55 11.54
N MET A 735 8.37 -13.57 12.56
CA MET A 735 7.97 -13.74 13.95
C MET A 735 8.93 -12.95 14.84
N SER A 736 8.42 -12.42 15.96
CA SER A 736 9.24 -11.89 17.04
C SER A 736 9.29 -12.91 18.18
N CYS A 737 10.50 -13.23 18.63
CA CYS A 737 10.79 -13.98 19.85
C CYS A 737 12.10 -13.46 20.50
N ILE A 738 12.40 -12.20 20.21
CA ILE A 738 13.61 -11.46 20.53
C ILE A 738 13.20 -10.00 20.66
N ALA A 739 13.71 -9.27 21.64
CA ALA A 739 13.51 -7.84 21.81
C ALA A 739 14.81 -7.14 22.15
N GLU A 740 14.93 -5.88 21.73
CA GLU A 740 16.03 -4.97 22.06
C GLU A 740 15.72 -4.31 23.41
N GLU A 741 16.53 -4.58 24.44
CA GLU A 741 16.24 -4.18 25.82
C GLU A 741 16.70 -2.75 26.11
N ARG A 742 15.78 -1.78 26.02
CA ARG A 742 16.06 -0.33 26.06
C ARG A 742 15.70 0.36 27.37
N VAL A 743 16.59 1.24 27.85
CA VAL A 743 16.39 2.16 28.97
C VAL A 743 16.31 3.61 28.44
N ASP A 744 15.42 4.42 29.02
CA ASP A 744 15.51 5.89 28.96
C ASP A 744 16.47 6.36 30.07
N PRO A 745 17.73 6.73 29.75
CA PRO A 745 18.74 7.01 30.76
C PRO A 745 18.44 8.28 31.58
N SER A 746 17.51 9.13 31.13
CA SER A 746 17.03 10.28 31.91
C SER A 746 16.14 9.86 33.10
N ARG A 747 15.54 8.67 33.04
CA ARG A 747 14.72 8.08 34.10
C ARG A 747 15.57 7.18 34.97
N ASN A 748 16.07 7.71 36.09
CA ASN A 748 16.97 7.03 37.03
C ASN A 748 16.26 5.94 37.89
N GLN A 749 15.56 4.98 37.25
CA GLN A 749 14.75 3.96 37.94
C GLN A 749 15.59 3.04 38.82
N ALA A 750 16.85 2.80 38.44
CA ALA A 750 17.84 2.06 39.23
C ALA A 750 18.07 2.64 40.64
N ALA A 751 17.90 3.96 40.82
CA ALA A 751 18.03 4.62 42.13
C ALA A 751 16.75 4.51 42.99
N SER A 752 15.59 4.22 42.38
CA SER A 752 14.34 3.93 43.08
C SER A 752 14.16 2.45 43.45
N ASP A 753 14.95 1.54 42.88
CA ASP A 753 14.95 0.12 43.27
C ASP A 753 15.71 -0.11 44.60
N GLY A 754 15.01 -0.66 45.59
CA GLY A 754 15.53 -0.87 46.94
C GLY A 754 16.54 -2.04 47.08
N GLU A 755 16.76 -2.84 46.05
CA GLU A 755 17.82 -3.86 46.00
C GLU A 755 19.10 -3.29 45.38
N ILE A 756 18.99 -2.64 44.22
CA ILE A 756 20.10 -1.97 43.53
C ILE A 756 20.70 -0.89 44.42
N ALA A 757 19.87 0.00 44.98
CA ALA A 757 20.32 1.05 45.90
C ALA A 757 20.93 0.49 47.20
N ARG A 758 20.76 -0.79 47.54
CA ARG A 758 21.42 -1.45 48.67
C ARG A 758 22.78 -2.02 48.26
N LYS A 759 22.86 -2.65 47.08
CA LYS A 759 24.09 -3.19 46.50
C LYS A 759 25.11 -2.11 46.18
N ILE A 760 24.66 -0.99 45.60
CA ILE A 760 25.51 0.18 45.32
C ILE A 760 26.19 0.67 46.61
N ARG A 761 25.41 0.92 47.67
CA ARG A 761 25.96 1.32 48.99
C ARG A 761 26.91 0.29 49.60
N HIS A 762 26.75 -1.00 49.31
CA HIS A 762 27.71 -2.02 49.76
C HIS A 762 29.05 -1.91 49.02
N ALA A 763 29.04 -1.72 47.70
CA ALA A 763 30.25 -1.52 46.91
C ALA A 763 30.98 -0.21 47.29
N GLU A 764 30.23 0.87 47.54
CA GLU A 764 30.76 2.14 48.06
C GLU A 764 31.43 1.94 49.43
N ASN A 765 30.78 1.22 50.36
CA ASN A 765 31.34 0.90 51.68
C ASN A 765 32.57 -0.04 51.63
N GLU A 766 32.69 -0.89 50.61
CA GLU A 766 33.89 -1.70 50.34
C GLU A 766 35.05 -0.90 49.72
N GLY A 767 34.86 0.41 49.49
CA GLY A 767 35.89 1.31 48.98
C GLY A 767 36.12 1.23 47.48
N VAL A 768 35.13 0.74 46.71
CA VAL A 768 35.17 0.76 45.24
C VAL A 768 35.22 2.21 44.75
N LYS A 769 36.09 2.48 43.78
CA LYS A 769 36.18 3.77 43.07
C LYS A 769 35.89 3.57 41.60
N LEU A 770 34.95 4.35 41.06
CA LEU A 770 34.66 4.38 39.63
C LEU A 770 35.58 5.38 38.92
N VAL A 771 36.08 5.00 37.74
CA VAL A 771 36.77 5.85 36.80
C VAL A 771 35.96 5.94 35.52
N SER A 772 35.92 7.12 34.92
CA SER A 772 35.23 7.39 33.66
C SER A 772 36.11 8.30 32.83
N LEU A 773 36.34 7.95 31.57
CA LEU A 773 37.01 8.83 30.62
C LEU A 773 35.96 9.73 29.93
N ASN A 774 36.38 10.56 28.98
CA ASN A 774 35.47 11.21 28.05
C ASN A 774 35.04 10.24 26.92
N GLN A 775 34.00 10.60 26.16
CA GLN A 775 33.62 9.84 24.97
C GLN A 775 34.72 9.95 23.90
N GLY A 776 35.10 8.84 23.27
CA GLY A 776 36.20 8.75 22.31
C GLY A 776 37.61 8.78 22.92
N GLU A 777 37.75 9.00 24.24
CA GLU A 777 39.04 8.99 24.92
C GLU A 777 39.51 7.55 25.20
N MET A 778 40.74 7.24 24.77
CA MET A 778 41.32 5.90 24.92
C MET A 778 41.87 5.68 26.34
N VAL A 779 41.60 4.50 26.89
CA VAL A 779 42.24 4.02 28.13
C VAL A 779 43.76 3.91 27.93
N SER A 780 44.56 4.38 28.90
CA SER A 780 46.02 4.32 28.80
C SER A 780 46.56 2.89 28.75
N ASP A 781 47.65 2.67 28.00
CA ASP A 781 48.16 1.34 27.62
C ASP A 781 48.28 0.37 28.79
N LYS A 782 48.91 0.80 29.89
CA LYS A 782 49.05 0.02 31.12
C LYS A 782 47.72 -0.42 31.73
N ILE A 783 46.67 0.38 31.60
CA ILE A 783 45.33 0.05 32.11
C ILE A 783 44.58 -0.84 31.11
N ARG A 784 44.84 -0.70 29.79
CA ARG A 784 44.32 -1.64 28.77
C ARG A 784 44.86 -3.05 28.97
N GLU A 785 46.18 -3.19 29.14
CA GLU A 785 46.84 -4.48 29.46
C GLU A 785 46.24 -5.13 30.73
N GLN A 786 45.96 -4.34 31.77
CA GLN A 786 45.32 -4.83 32.99
C GLN A 786 43.87 -5.26 32.75
N ILE A 787 43.09 -4.52 31.97
CA ILE A 787 41.70 -4.88 31.63
C ILE A 787 41.68 -6.15 30.77
N ASP A 788 42.55 -6.27 29.78
CA ASP A 788 42.64 -7.44 28.90
C ASP A 788 43.03 -8.70 29.68
N GLN A 789 44.00 -8.61 30.59
CA GLN A 789 44.31 -9.72 31.50
C GLN A 789 43.10 -10.12 32.35
N ARG A 790 42.36 -9.16 32.92
CA ARG A 790 41.16 -9.45 33.73
C ARG A 790 40.01 -10.03 32.90
N ILE A 791 39.93 -9.70 31.60
CA ILE A 791 39.03 -10.35 30.63
C ILE A 791 39.46 -11.80 30.39
N GLN A 792 40.75 -12.11 30.28
CA GLN A 792 41.23 -13.50 30.15
C GLN A 792 41.02 -14.32 31.44
N ASP A 793 41.26 -13.72 32.62
CA ASP A 793 40.95 -14.32 33.93
C ASP A 793 39.46 -14.67 34.02
N TRP A 794 38.59 -13.79 33.53
CA TRP A 794 37.14 -13.99 33.52
C TRP A 794 36.72 -15.04 32.48
N LEU A 795 37.26 -15.01 31.26
CA LEU A 795 37.00 -16.00 30.21
C LEU A 795 37.35 -17.41 30.66
N SER A 796 38.54 -17.60 31.25
CA SER A 796 39.02 -18.91 31.71
C SER A 796 38.23 -19.50 32.89
N ASN A 797 37.53 -18.67 33.68
CA ASN A 797 36.70 -19.11 34.80
C ASN A 797 35.23 -19.41 34.43
N ARG A 798 34.80 -19.14 33.19
CA ARG A 798 33.41 -19.31 32.72
C ARG A 798 33.08 -20.78 32.43
N LYS A 799 31.81 -21.16 32.65
CA LYS A 799 31.31 -22.54 32.49
C LYS A 799 29.97 -22.56 31.75
N GLY A 800 29.85 -23.44 30.76
CA GLY A 800 28.64 -23.64 29.93
C GLY A 800 28.73 -22.98 28.56
N THR A 801 28.00 -23.54 27.58
CA THR A 801 27.85 -23.00 26.21
C THR A 801 27.28 -21.59 26.26
N GLN A 802 27.76 -20.69 25.40
CA GLN A 802 27.29 -19.31 25.36
C GLN A 802 26.53 -19.01 24.06
N VAL A 803 25.64 -18.04 24.16
CA VAL A 803 25.01 -17.40 23.01
C VAL A 803 25.43 -15.94 23.04
N HIS A 804 26.19 -15.52 22.02
CA HIS A 804 26.65 -14.14 21.89
C HIS A 804 26.74 -13.67 20.44
N LEU A 805 26.53 -12.37 20.25
CA LEU A 805 26.42 -11.73 18.93
C LEU A 805 27.75 -11.19 18.41
N SER A 806 28.71 -10.91 19.30
CA SER A 806 30.04 -10.41 18.97
C SER A 806 31.15 -11.02 19.82
N GLU A 807 32.35 -11.05 19.26
CA GLU A 807 33.60 -11.32 19.98
C GLU A 807 33.87 -10.24 21.05
N ILE A 808 34.80 -10.50 21.97
CA ILE A 808 35.21 -9.52 22.99
C ILE A 808 36.41 -8.73 22.48
N ARG A 809 36.12 -7.72 21.64
CA ARG A 809 37.09 -6.76 21.11
C ARG A 809 36.81 -5.37 21.73
N PRO A 810 37.31 -5.05 22.95
CA PRO A 810 36.95 -3.82 23.67
C PRO A 810 37.51 -2.53 23.05
N TRP A 811 38.69 -2.61 22.44
CA TRP A 811 39.43 -1.45 21.91
C TRP A 811 39.16 -1.16 20.42
N HIS A 812 38.39 -2.01 19.74
CA HIS A 812 37.99 -1.78 18.35
C HIS A 812 36.92 -0.69 18.29
N ASP A 813 36.98 0.16 17.25
CA ASP A 813 36.04 1.26 17.01
C ASP A 813 36.00 2.27 18.19
N SER A 814 37.17 2.62 18.72
CA SER A 814 37.34 3.38 19.97
C SER A 814 36.81 4.82 19.93
N GLU A 815 36.80 5.47 18.76
CA GLU A 815 36.17 6.79 18.55
C GLU A 815 34.70 6.76 18.99
N HIS A 816 34.01 5.66 18.70
CA HIS A 816 32.62 5.44 19.06
C HIS A 816 32.45 4.70 20.39
N ARG A 817 33.48 4.62 21.25
CA ARG A 817 33.39 4.01 22.58
C ARG A 817 33.46 5.05 23.70
N TRP A 818 32.94 4.65 24.85
CA TRP A 818 33.08 5.39 26.10
C TRP A 818 33.35 4.39 27.22
N TYR A 819 34.53 4.51 27.85
CA TYR A 819 35.06 3.52 28.78
C TYR A 819 34.90 3.93 30.24
N PHE A 820 34.50 2.93 31.05
CA PHE A 820 34.32 3.02 32.49
C PHE A 820 35.00 1.80 33.12
N TYR A 821 35.70 1.99 34.24
CA TYR A 821 36.22 0.87 35.03
C TYR A 821 36.13 1.16 36.52
N ALA A 822 36.03 0.10 37.32
CA ALA A 822 36.01 0.17 38.77
C ALA A 822 37.31 -0.42 39.33
N VAL A 823 37.90 0.24 40.32
CA VAL A 823 39.01 -0.29 41.12
C VAL A 823 38.58 -0.50 42.56
N ASP A 824 39.09 -1.56 43.19
CA ASP A 824 38.86 -1.81 44.62
C ASP A 824 39.85 -1.05 45.53
N LYS A 825 39.73 -1.26 46.84
CA LYS A 825 40.61 -0.69 47.88
C LYS A 825 42.09 -1.09 47.78
N SER A 826 42.45 -2.09 46.98
CA SER A 826 43.85 -2.45 46.66
C SER A 826 44.38 -1.77 45.39
N GLY A 827 43.50 -1.12 44.62
CA GLY A 827 43.80 -0.59 43.29
C GLY A 827 43.63 -1.61 42.16
N THR A 828 43.10 -2.81 42.44
CA THR A 828 42.87 -3.85 41.44
C THR A 828 41.58 -3.58 40.67
N ILE A 829 41.60 -3.77 39.35
CA ILE A 829 40.42 -3.55 38.49
C ILE A 829 39.39 -4.66 38.74
N CYS A 830 38.23 -4.27 39.27
CA CYS A 830 37.18 -5.19 39.73
C CYS A 830 35.96 -5.22 38.80
N ALA A 831 35.72 -4.18 37.99
CA ALA A 831 34.72 -4.22 36.91
C ALA A 831 35.09 -3.31 35.72
N PHE A 832 34.49 -3.58 34.56
CA PHE A 832 34.64 -2.80 33.33
C PHE A 832 33.30 -2.65 32.59
N VAL A 833 33.02 -1.46 32.07
CA VAL A 833 31.88 -1.19 31.18
C VAL A 833 32.36 -0.37 29.99
N ALA A 834 31.89 -0.72 28.80
CA ALA A 834 32.07 0.07 27.59
C ALA A 834 30.71 0.36 26.95
N LEU A 835 30.40 1.65 26.76
CA LEU A 835 29.29 2.06 25.92
C LEU A 835 29.78 2.16 24.46
N ALA A 836 28.99 1.65 23.51
CA ALA A 836 29.15 1.87 22.08
C ALA A 836 28.15 2.93 21.60
N THR A 837 28.60 3.80 20.70
CA THR A 837 27.79 4.87 20.13
C THR A 837 26.97 4.31 18.97
N LEU A 838 25.65 4.40 19.04
CA LEU A 838 24.74 4.00 17.97
C LEU A 838 24.33 5.21 17.13
N SER A 839 23.53 4.99 16.09
CA SER A 839 22.84 6.08 15.37
C SER A 839 22.19 7.10 16.34
N PRO A 840 22.04 8.38 15.94
CA PRO A 840 21.31 9.39 16.73
C PRO A 840 19.91 8.95 17.17
N ARG A 841 19.29 8.03 16.42
CA ARG A 841 17.98 7.43 16.69
C ARG A 841 18.01 6.40 17.83
N TYR A 842 19.03 5.54 17.86
CA TYR A 842 19.12 4.43 18.82
C TYR A 842 20.04 4.73 20.02
N GLY A 843 20.77 5.86 20.00
CA GLY A 843 21.48 6.41 21.15
C GLY A 843 22.82 5.75 21.43
N MET A 844 22.89 4.90 22.46
CA MET A 844 24.09 4.13 22.83
C MET A 844 23.73 2.69 23.26
N GLN A 845 24.70 1.79 23.21
CA GLN A 845 24.59 0.41 23.70
C GLN A 845 25.58 0.18 24.86
N VAL A 846 25.16 -0.47 25.94
CA VAL A 846 26.08 -1.14 26.88
C VAL A 846 26.61 -2.40 26.18
N LYS A 847 27.72 -2.24 25.45
CA LYS A 847 28.30 -3.29 24.58
C LYS A 847 29.05 -4.34 25.39
N TYR A 848 29.80 -3.88 26.40
CA TYR A 848 30.51 -4.75 27.35
C TYR A 848 30.20 -4.30 28.78
N SER A 849 29.99 -5.26 29.68
CA SER A 849 29.78 -5.05 31.11
C SER A 849 30.24 -6.30 31.86
N PHE A 850 31.38 -6.20 32.56
CA PHE A 850 32.05 -7.33 33.21
C PHE A 850 32.30 -7.04 34.69
N ASP A 851 31.85 -7.95 35.55
CA ASP A 851 32.33 -8.17 36.91
C ASP A 851 33.47 -9.19 36.87
N PHE A 852 34.66 -8.80 37.33
CA PHE A 852 35.84 -9.66 37.26
C PHE A 852 35.95 -10.61 38.48
N PRO A 853 36.67 -11.75 38.36
CA PRO A 853 36.84 -12.67 39.49
C PRO A 853 37.36 -11.96 40.75
N GLY A 854 36.69 -12.22 41.88
CA GLY A 854 36.99 -11.63 43.19
C GLY A 854 36.42 -10.23 43.46
N ALA A 855 35.61 -9.67 42.55
CA ALA A 855 35.09 -8.31 42.71
C ALA A 855 34.04 -8.16 43.84
N PRO A 856 33.93 -6.97 44.48
CA PRO A 856 32.93 -6.71 45.52
C PRO A 856 31.47 -6.83 45.03
N ASN A 857 30.60 -7.35 45.89
CA ASN A 857 29.17 -7.48 45.59
C ASN A 857 28.51 -6.10 45.41
N GLY A 858 27.79 -5.91 44.31
CA GLY A 858 27.17 -4.63 43.92
C GLY A 858 28.01 -3.74 43.01
N VAL A 859 29.25 -4.14 42.67
CA VAL A 859 30.12 -3.37 41.76
C VAL A 859 29.49 -3.16 40.38
N ILE A 860 28.81 -4.19 39.84
CA ILE A 860 28.27 -4.15 38.48
C ILE A 860 27.02 -3.27 38.40
N GLU A 861 26.15 -3.34 39.41
CA GLU A 861 25.06 -2.38 39.60
C GLU A 861 25.57 -0.94 39.67
N HIS A 862 26.65 -0.70 40.43
CA HIS A 862 27.22 0.64 40.63
C HIS A 862 27.81 1.22 39.33
N ILE A 863 28.69 0.48 38.64
CA ILE A 863 29.34 0.98 37.42
C ILE A 863 28.36 1.12 36.24
N VAL A 864 27.40 0.20 36.07
CA VAL A 864 26.40 0.29 34.99
C VAL A 864 25.44 1.46 35.25
N THR A 865 24.98 1.65 36.49
CA THR A 865 24.12 2.79 36.85
C THR A 865 24.84 4.12 36.64
N HIS A 866 26.12 4.20 37.01
CA HIS A 866 26.95 5.38 36.77
C HIS A 866 27.19 5.64 35.27
N ALA A 867 27.42 4.62 34.46
CA ALA A 867 27.56 4.77 33.00
C ALA A 867 26.27 5.29 32.36
N ILE A 868 25.11 4.76 32.76
CA ILE A 868 23.77 5.23 32.32
C ILE A 868 23.55 6.70 32.71
N GLN A 869 23.79 7.06 33.97
CA GLN A 869 23.66 8.45 34.44
C GLN A 869 24.64 9.41 33.75
N THR A 870 25.85 8.95 33.41
CA THR A 870 26.84 9.77 32.70
C THR A 870 26.39 10.01 31.25
N ALA A 871 25.87 8.98 30.56
CA ALA A 871 25.25 9.14 29.25
C ALA A 871 24.04 10.10 29.25
N ALA A 872 23.21 10.03 30.29
CA ALA A 872 22.07 10.94 30.48
C ALA A 872 22.51 12.41 30.57
N ARG A 873 23.58 12.71 31.32
CA ARG A 873 24.15 14.06 31.46
C ARG A 873 24.69 14.61 30.13
N SER A 874 25.20 13.74 29.26
CA SER A 874 25.59 14.08 27.88
C SER A 874 24.42 14.11 26.88
N GLY A 875 23.16 14.12 27.35
CA GLY A 875 21.97 14.30 26.51
C GLY A 875 21.55 13.07 25.70
N VAL A 876 22.09 11.89 26.00
CA VAL A 876 21.65 10.62 25.39
C VAL A 876 20.20 10.33 25.82
N LYS A 877 19.31 10.04 24.86
CA LYS A 877 17.86 9.83 25.11
C LYS A 877 17.40 8.37 25.08
N SER A 878 18.27 7.46 24.65
CA SER A 878 18.02 6.01 24.69
C SER A 878 19.35 5.29 24.87
N LEU A 879 19.35 4.27 25.71
CA LEU A 879 20.46 3.35 25.89
C LEU A 879 19.92 1.92 25.82
N THR A 880 20.67 0.98 25.26
CA THR A 880 20.24 -0.42 25.13
C THR A 880 21.27 -1.41 25.67
N PHE A 881 20.82 -2.56 26.14
CA PHE A 881 21.69 -3.70 26.48
C PHE A 881 21.83 -4.74 25.33
N GLY A 882 21.29 -4.43 24.15
CA GLY A 882 21.22 -5.32 23.00
C GLY A 882 20.05 -6.32 23.08
N ALA A 883 19.96 -7.16 22.06
CA ALA A 883 18.90 -8.15 21.90
C ALA A 883 18.88 -9.23 23.00
N GLY A 884 17.74 -9.38 23.67
CA GLY A 884 17.39 -10.45 24.61
C GLY A 884 16.27 -11.35 24.06
N ALA A 885 16.09 -12.54 24.66
CA ALA A 885 15.03 -13.48 24.27
C ALA A 885 13.74 -13.21 25.06
N THR A 886 12.62 -13.06 24.38
CA THR A 886 11.33 -12.73 25.01
C THR A 886 10.68 -13.95 25.68
N THR A 887 9.76 -13.71 26.62
CA THR A 887 8.98 -14.79 27.28
C THR A 887 7.97 -15.46 26.35
N THR A 888 7.54 -14.77 25.29
CA THR A 888 6.50 -15.17 24.33
C THR A 888 6.98 -15.04 22.89
N LEU A 889 6.27 -15.70 21.97
CA LEU A 889 6.49 -15.60 20.53
C LEU A 889 5.28 -14.94 19.86
N THR A 890 5.53 -13.83 19.16
CA THR A 890 4.50 -13.03 18.47
C THR A 890 4.60 -13.24 16.95
N PRO A 891 3.53 -13.66 16.26
CA PRO A 891 3.53 -13.77 14.80
C PRO A 891 3.54 -12.38 14.15
N GLY A 892 4.33 -12.21 13.08
CA GLY A 892 4.32 -11.02 12.23
C GLY A 892 3.58 -11.25 10.91
N HIS A 893 3.98 -10.53 9.87
CA HIS A 893 3.40 -10.64 8.53
C HIS A 893 3.40 -12.07 7.96
N ASN A 894 2.34 -12.38 7.21
CA ASN A 894 2.10 -13.63 6.47
C ASN A 894 2.12 -14.92 7.33
N MET A 895 2.00 -14.80 8.66
CA MET A 895 1.89 -15.90 9.61
C MET A 895 0.47 -16.00 10.16
N HIS A 896 -0.33 -16.95 9.62
CA HIS A 896 -1.70 -17.22 10.07
C HIS A 896 -1.97 -18.72 10.27
N GLY A 897 -3.01 -19.05 11.05
CA GLY A 897 -3.56 -20.40 11.21
C GLY A 897 -3.11 -21.18 12.47
N PRO A 898 -3.72 -22.35 12.73
CA PRO A 898 -3.62 -23.06 14.01
C PRO A 898 -2.21 -23.55 14.36
N LYS A 899 -1.33 -23.73 13.36
CA LYS A 899 0.07 -24.16 13.55
C LYS A 899 0.89 -23.16 14.38
N ILE A 900 0.48 -21.89 14.45
CA ILE A 900 1.16 -20.85 15.24
C ILE A 900 0.94 -21.06 16.73
N LYS A 901 -0.28 -21.40 17.17
CA LYS A 901 -0.57 -21.69 18.58
C LYS A 901 0.23 -22.89 19.12
N VAL A 902 0.63 -23.81 18.23
CA VAL A 902 1.57 -24.91 18.57
C VAL A 902 2.99 -24.36 18.71
N LEU A 903 3.48 -23.60 17.73
CA LEU A 903 4.82 -23.00 17.75
C LEU A 903 5.06 -22.10 18.98
N GLN A 904 4.07 -21.29 19.36
CA GLN A 904 4.10 -20.45 20.57
C GLN A 904 4.30 -21.29 21.83
N ARG A 905 3.44 -22.30 22.06
CA ARG A 905 3.54 -23.21 23.21
C ARG A 905 4.87 -23.98 23.24
N THR A 906 5.38 -24.39 22.08
CA THR A 906 6.71 -25.05 21.98
C THR A 906 7.83 -24.08 22.36
N TYR A 907 7.79 -22.83 21.90
CA TYR A 907 8.77 -21.81 22.26
C TYR A 907 8.71 -21.47 23.76
N GLU A 908 7.53 -21.24 24.32
CA GLU A 908 7.32 -20.95 25.76
C GLU A 908 7.87 -22.07 26.66
N ALA A 909 7.70 -23.34 26.27
CA ALA A 909 8.25 -24.48 26.99
C ALA A 909 9.79 -24.49 26.93
N LEU A 910 10.38 -24.26 25.76
CA LEU A 910 11.83 -24.20 25.57
C LEU A 910 12.46 -23.01 26.31
N ALA A 911 11.86 -21.81 26.23
CA ALA A 911 12.36 -20.61 26.91
C ALA A 911 12.41 -20.78 28.43
N LYS A 912 11.40 -21.46 29.02
CA LYS A 912 11.38 -21.84 30.43
C LYS A 912 12.44 -22.90 30.76
N GLN A 913 12.54 -23.95 29.95
CA GLN A 913 13.49 -25.07 30.15
C GLN A 913 14.96 -24.63 30.07
N PHE A 914 15.30 -23.78 29.10
CA PHE A 914 16.66 -23.27 28.89
C PHE A 914 16.94 -21.95 29.63
N HIS A 915 16.01 -21.48 30.45
CA HIS A 915 16.15 -20.29 31.32
C HIS A 915 16.57 -19.00 30.59
N LEU A 916 16.17 -18.84 29.32
CA LEU A 916 16.69 -17.81 28.41
C LEU A 916 16.47 -16.36 28.88
N VAL A 917 15.49 -16.15 29.77
CA VAL A 917 15.02 -14.83 30.24
C VAL A 917 15.77 -14.33 31.50
N ARG A 918 16.59 -15.15 32.17
CA ARG A 918 17.24 -14.75 33.45
C ARG A 918 18.14 -13.51 33.36
N LYS A 919 18.66 -13.15 32.18
CA LYS A 919 19.44 -11.91 31.97
C LYS A 919 18.54 -10.67 31.94
N SER A 920 17.31 -10.80 31.44
CA SER A 920 16.33 -9.73 31.32
C SER A 920 15.82 -9.26 32.69
N GLU A 921 15.72 -10.16 33.67
CA GLU A 921 15.33 -9.81 35.05
C GLU A 921 16.25 -8.75 35.69
N PHE A 922 17.56 -8.77 35.39
CA PHE A 922 18.50 -7.74 35.84
C PHE A 922 18.30 -6.42 35.09
N ARG A 923 18.14 -6.50 33.76
CA ARG A 923 17.97 -5.33 32.87
C ARG A 923 16.66 -4.59 33.18
N ALA A 924 15.58 -5.32 33.46
CA ALA A 924 14.29 -4.78 33.87
C ALA A 924 14.37 -3.96 35.18
N LYS A 925 15.17 -4.37 36.18
CA LYS A 925 15.40 -3.58 37.40
C LYS A 925 16.15 -2.26 37.15
N LEU A 926 16.89 -2.16 36.04
CA LEU A 926 17.50 -0.91 35.57
C LEU A 926 16.53 -0.06 34.72
N GLY A 927 15.25 -0.46 34.61
CA GLY A 927 14.22 0.25 33.86
C GLY A 927 14.17 -0.11 32.37
N ALA A 928 14.71 -1.26 31.95
CA ALA A 928 14.68 -1.70 30.56
C ALA A 928 13.27 -2.13 30.10
N GLN A 929 12.97 -1.85 28.83
CA GLN A 929 11.73 -2.18 28.13
C GLN A 929 12.04 -2.88 26.79
N ASP A 930 11.20 -3.83 26.42
CA ASP A 930 11.36 -4.66 25.22
C ASP A 930 10.87 -3.93 23.95
N GLU A 931 11.79 -3.53 23.05
CA GLU A 931 11.43 -3.15 21.66
C GLU A 931 11.48 -4.39 20.75
N PRO A 932 10.37 -4.86 20.14
CA PRO A 932 10.35 -6.15 19.46
C PRO A 932 11.19 -6.18 18.17
N LEU A 933 12.09 -7.17 18.08
CA LEU A 933 12.88 -7.50 16.89
C LEU A 933 12.34 -8.76 16.22
N TYR A 934 12.58 -8.89 14.91
CA TYR A 934 11.95 -9.92 14.08
C TYR A 934 12.95 -10.85 13.40
N ILE A 935 12.54 -12.10 13.26
CA ILE A 935 13.11 -13.14 12.41
C ILE A 935 12.23 -13.24 11.16
N SER A 936 12.78 -12.91 9.99
CA SER A 936 12.05 -12.83 8.72
C SER A 936 12.67 -13.71 7.65
N TYR A 937 11.84 -14.48 6.93
CA TYR A 937 12.32 -15.46 5.93
C TYR A 937 11.36 -15.63 4.74
N PRO A 938 11.87 -15.96 3.54
CA PRO A 938 11.03 -16.24 2.37
C PRO A 938 10.04 -17.39 2.60
N PRO A 939 8.93 -17.47 1.85
CA PRO A 939 8.09 -18.67 1.79
C PRO A 939 8.93 -19.93 1.54
N HIS A 940 8.73 -20.96 2.38
CA HIS A 940 9.52 -22.21 2.39
C HIS A 940 11.03 -22.06 2.72
N GLY A 941 11.49 -20.89 3.18
CA GLY A 941 12.88 -20.64 3.57
C GLY A 941 13.30 -21.34 4.86
N LEU A 942 12.48 -21.27 5.92
CA LEU A 942 12.80 -21.83 7.24
C LEU A 942 12.45 -23.33 7.34
N GLY A 943 13.26 -24.17 6.70
CA GLY A 943 13.29 -25.62 6.93
C GLY A 943 14.24 -26.01 8.07
N SER A 944 14.36 -27.30 8.39
CA SER A 944 15.26 -27.81 9.44
C SER A 944 16.73 -27.39 9.26
N LYS A 945 17.22 -27.30 8.01
CA LYS A 945 18.54 -26.75 7.68
C LYS A 945 18.65 -25.25 7.94
N GLY A 946 17.56 -24.49 7.77
CA GLY A 946 17.51 -23.06 8.07
C GLY A 946 17.50 -22.80 9.58
N ILE A 947 16.74 -23.60 10.35
CA ILE A 947 16.77 -23.56 11.82
C ILE A 947 18.19 -23.86 12.33
N ARG A 948 18.86 -24.87 11.78
CA ARG A 948 20.28 -25.16 12.12
C ARG A 948 21.23 -24.02 11.75
N ALA A 949 20.99 -23.32 10.64
CA ALA A 949 21.79 -22.15 10.27
C ALA A 949 21.61 -20.97 11.24
N VAL A 950 20.42 -20.80 11.82
CA VAL A 950 20.15 -19.81 12.88
C VAL A 950 20.79 -20.23 14.21
N LEU A 951 20.72 -21.51 14.60
CA LEU A 951 21.39 -22.01 15.81
C LEU A 951 22.91 -21.82 15.73
N HIS A 952 23.54 -22.25 14.63
CA HIS A 952 24.98 -22.10 14.41
C HIS A 952 25.44 -20.63 14.29
N PHE A 953 24.54 -19.67 14.05
CA PHE A 953 24.87 -18.24 14.12
C PHE A 953 24.99 -17.73 15.58
N PHE A 954 24.40 -18.45 16.53
CA PHE A 954 24.40 -18.13 17.96
C PHE A 954 25.27 -19.06 18.81
N GLU A 955 25.66 -20.22 18.30
CA GLU A 955 26.55 -21.21 18.93
C GLU A 955 28.03 -20.84 18.69
N ASP A 956 28.77 -20.58 19.78
CA ASP A 956 30.24 -20.59 19.89
C ASP A 956 30.65 -21.34 21.16
#